data_AF-A0AA88VWT5-F1
#
_entry.id   AF-A0AA88VWT5-F1
#
_cell.length_a   1.000
_cell.length_b   1.000
_cell.length_c   1.000
_cell.angle_alpha   90.00
_cell.angle_beta   90.00
_cell.angle_gamma   90.00
#
_symmetry.space_group_name_H-M   'P 1'
#
loop_
_entity.id
_entity.type
_entity.pdbx_description
1 polymer ?
#
loop_
_entity_poly.entity_id
_entity_poly.type
_entity_poly.pdbx_seq_one_letter_code
_entity_poly.pdbx_strand_id
1 'polypeptide(L)'
;METFLHDPATDLCTIFLVICCVSTLACSTPVYSHGSDSSGNIFDVMKYGATGDGETDDSQEFLKAWEEVCGATASSPILIIPAKRTFLLSPVSSRGPCKSPSINVQISGDIVAPSKSAWTDKDQTKWIHFTNVKGLEVSGNGSIDGQGSSWWKSCENSLDFIPCYFDGVRISHNFYIATNTFGQRLWHSLNVTKTQWIETSKQPKKPPLSRWVTGLHMVAPETSPNTDGIDISNSKHVTIQDSQIATGDDCIAINGGSSYINITRVTCGPGRGISVGSLGINGETSEVEEVHVRNCTFKGTQNGARIKTWQGGSGYARKISFVDIILFAAKNPILIDQFYCDHKHCENKTSAVKISEVSYARFQGTSSCSEAIKLQCSKSIGCTGIVLNNNTIESANPQENTCSICINAHGTFTATFPTDHLTIFLVLCMVVVVSSALGATKDLVSSASYAFSVISYGAIGDGTTNDSQAFMKAWKAACEAQSLASTVLIPAKTFLLKPVTFSGPCTPSRVYVQPHYTLKIQDEMLKRFSSSCTRPSKYSAGDINGVELKTMNRVSGNIIAPNKKSEWDGSHINSWLSFSDINNLIINGRGQIDGQGSIWWQQPCIQNVASALTFNRCNGLRLNGLTHINSPRSHITITHCNGAVISNLCIVAPETSPNTDGIDISGSTSVQVRNSYIGTGDDCIAISGGSSDINISRVTCGPGHGISIGALGHGGYDTVEDIHVKNCTFKETLNGVRLKTWQGGSGYARKVSFEKIKFAAVNNPIIIDQFYCPSHVNCQNQTSAVKLSDISFSGIMGTSATDEVINLSCSQTVGCTNIAVDHVYITSTTQGRRTYASCFNAHGKFSHSSPADHFTFFLVLCMVFRLATSVTNNNLVSSSSFNAMDFGAVGDGTSDDSQAFLKAWKAACKAQSNASSLVIPRNRTFLLKPATFSGPCTPSRIYFLLSGNLVAPNRKSAWAGFHINSWLTFANVNGLTIYGRGQVDGQGSAWWPQPCLHNATNAMIFNRCNGLRLSGSTHINSPRSHIILTKCHGVIISNLHIIAPETSPNTDGIDISGSTNVQVRNSYIGTGDDCVAISGGSSNVNITGVTCGPGHGISIGALGHGGYDTVEDILVRNCTLKGTMTGVRIKSWQGGEGYARKISFEKIKFVAVNNPIIIDQYYCPSRVNCQNKTSAIKLSDISYRGILGTSTTDEVINLSCSESVGCTNIVLDHVYITSTIPGKKAYTNCINAYGRSTHTKPTVKCLLA
;
A
#
# COMPACT_ATOMS: atom_id res chain seq x y z
N MET A 1 62.30 15.83 -38.66
CA MET A 1 61.26 14.91 -39.13
C MET A 1 60.02 15.07 -38.26
N GLU A 2 58.86 15.53 -38.72
CA GLU A 2 58.48 16.36 -39.89
C GLU A 2 56.95 16.56 -39.74
N THR A 3 56.45 17.80 -39.68
CA THR A 3 55.73 18.52 -40.78
C THR A 3 54.58 17.74 -41.42
N PHE A 4 53.40 18.29 -41.67
CA PHE A 4 52.80 19.61 -41.32
C PHE A 4 51.34 19.61 -41.86
N LEU A 5 50.43 20.35 -41.19
CA LEU A 5 49.29 21.05 -41.83
C LEU A 5 48.21 20.19 -42.54
N HIS A 6 47.04 20.70 -42.97
CA HIS A 6 46.48 22.06 -42.86
C HIS A 6 44.97 22.03 -42.53
N ASP A 7 44.54 22.98 -41.70
CA ASP A 7 43.14 23.47 -41.55
C ASP A 7 42.77 24.36 -42.78
N PRO A 8 41.50 24.44 -43.24
CA PRO A 8 40.64 25.60 -42.84
C PRO A 8 39.12 25.25 -42.83
N ALA A 9 38.14 26.12 -42.47
CA ALA A 9 38.15 27.56 -42.23
C ALA A 9 36.96 28.06 -41.36
N THR A 10 37.21 29.03 -40.45
CA THR A 10 36.56 30.38 -40.27
C THR A 10 35.02 30.56 -40.24
N ASP A 11 34.40 31.60 -39.64
CA ASP A 11 34.82 32.90 -39.04
C ASP A 11 33.68 33.44 -38.10
N LEU A 12 33.57 34.65 -37.48
CA LEU A 12 34.32 35.94 -37.41
C LEU A 12 33.92 36.69 -36.08
N CYS A 13 34.41 37.93 -35.91
CA CYS A 13 33.94 39.03 -35.03
C CYS A 13 34.12 38.90 -33.49
N THR A 14 35.02 39.62 -32.77
CA THR A 14 35.37 41.07 -32.62
C THR A 14 34.44 41.85 -31.64
N ILE A 15 34.84 42.88 -30.83
CA ILE A 15 36.05 43.75 -30.80
C ILE A 15 36.29 44.49 -29.44
N PHE A 16 37.56 44.76 -29.04
CA PHE A 16 38.18 45.86 -28.18
C PHE A 16 37.54 46.38 -26.83
N LEU A 17 38.18 47.18 -25.92
CA LEU A 17 39.54 47.80 -25.74
C LEU A 17 39.89 48.05 -24.22
N VAL A 18 40.98 48.80 -23.94
CA VAL A 18 41.74 49.00 -22.67
C VAL A 18 41.66 50.46 -22.15
N ILE A 19 41.86 50.74 -20.83
CA ILE A 19 42.71 51.86 -20.27
C ILE A 19 42.73 52.03 -18.71
N CYS A 20 43.96 52.19 -18.18
CA CYS A 20 44.53 52.87 -16.98
C CYS A 20 43.93 52.94 -15.54
N CYS A 21 44.88 52.98 -14.60
CA CYS A 21 44.83 53.18 -13.14
C CYS A 21 44.59 54.64 -12.68
N VAL A 22 44.39 54.87 -11.36
CA VAL A 22 45.16 55.79 -10.46
C VAL A 22 44.53 55.89 -9.03
N SER A 23 45.31 56.40 -8.05
CA SER A 23 44.93 56.99 -6.73
C SER A 23 44.34 56.14 -5.57
N THR A 24 45.23 55.63 -4.71
CA THR A 24 45.43 56.03 -3.29
C THR A 24 44.29 56.20 -2.25
N LEU A 25 44.51 55.50 -1.11
CA LEU A 25 44.44 55.95 0.31
C LEU A 25 43.10 56.15 1.08
N ALA A 26 43.05 55.39 2.20
CA ALA A 26 42.69 55.80 3.57
C ALA A 26 41.21 55.92 4.04
N CYS A 27 40.97 55.30 5.22
CA CYS A 27 39.86 55.52 6.18
C CYS A 27 38.41 55.24 5.70
N SER A 28 37.47 54.81 6.55
CA SER A 28 37.53 54.30 7.94
C SER A 28 36.22 53.55 8.28
N THR A 29 36.32 52.46 9.07
CA THR A 29 35.33 51.87 10.02
C THR A 29 33.81 52.14 9.87
N PRO A 30 32.94 51.17 10.23
CA PRO A 30 33.01 49.72 9.97
C PRO A 30 31.65 49.18 9.44
N VAL A 31 31.63 48.38 8.37
CA VAL A 31 30.37 47.85 7.79
C VAL A 31 30.48 46.35 7.51
N TYR A 32 29.40 45.62 7.81
CA TYR A 32 29.22 44.20 7.48
C TYR A 32 29.24 43.98 5.95
N SER A 33 29.96 42.95 5.49
CA SER A 33 29.75 42.38 4.15
C SER A 33 30.01 40.88 4.15
N HIS A 34 29.07 40.10 3.59
CA HIS A 34 29.10 38.64 3.58
C HIS A 34 30.26 38.11 2.74
N GLY A 35 31.03 37.16 3.29
CA GLY A 35 31.86 36.26 2.48
C GLY A 35 30.98 35.14 1.92
N SER A 36 30.48 35.29 0.69
CA SER A 36 29.60 34.30 0.06
C SER A 36 30.37 33.08 -0.47
N ASP A 37 30.51 32.05 0.36
CA ASP A 37 31.03 30.75 -0.06
C ASP A 37 30.00 30.01 -0.96
N SER A 38 30.48 29.33 -2.01
CA SER A 38 29.67 28.91 -3.17
C SER A 38 28.86 27.63 -2.94
N SER A 39 28.06 27.62 -1.88
CA SER A 39 27.06 26.59 -1.53
C SER A 39 25.61 27.11 -1.50
N GLY A 40 25.39 28.33 -2.00
CA GLY A 40 24.23 29.21 -1.77
C GLY A 40 22.85 28.79 -2.31
N ASN A 41 22.58 27.49 -2.45
CA ASN A 41 21.26 26.95 -2.79
C ASN A 41 20.58 26.22 -1.60
N ILE A 42 21.29 25.92 -0.50
CA ILE A 42 20.76 25.18 0.65
C ILE A 42 20.99 25.93 1.96
N PHE A 43 19.87 26.28 2.60
CA PHE A 43 19.76 27.12 3.78
C PHE A 43 19.30 26.23 4.94
N ASP A 44 20.24 25.78 5.77
CA ASP A 44 19.98 24.90 6.91
C ASP A 44 19.80 25.74 8.17
N VAL A 45 18.65 25.62 8.85
CA VAL A 45 18.33 26.38 10.07
C VAL A 45 19.40 26.26 11.16
N MET A 46 20.11 25.12 11.22
CA MET A 46 21.23 24.91 12.16
C MET A 46 22.40 25.86 11.91
N LYS A 47 22.63 26.30 10.66
CA LYS A 47 23.67 27.29 10.32
C LYS A 47 23.32 28.71 10.79
N TYR A 48 22.05 28.98 11.05
CA TYR A 48 21.55 30.29 11.50
C TYR A 48 21.41 30.38 13.03
N GLY A 49 21.76 29.31 13.74
CA GLY A 49 21.83 29.24 15.21
C GLY A 49 20.84 28.28 15.87
N ALA A 50 19.97 27.61 15.11
CA ALA A 50 18.93 26.76 15.68
C ALA A 50 19.51 25.62 16.54
N THR A 51 18.87 25.36 17.67
CA THR A 51 19.26 24.34 18.65
C THR A 51 18.63 22.99 18.32
N GLY A 52 17.34 22.95 17.96
CA GLY A 52 16.65 21.75 17.51
C GLY A 52 16.59 20.63 18.58
N ASP A 53 16.35 21.01 19.83
CA ASP A 53 16.15 20.13 20.99
C ASP A 53 14.66 19.82 21.29
N GLY A 54 13.76 20.77 20.99
CA GLY A 54 12.32 20.73 21.27
C GLY A 54 11.92 21.56 22.50
N GLU A 55 12.86 22.29 23.11
CA GLU A 55 12.70 23.07 24.34
C GLU A 55 13.15 24.53 24.16
N THR A 56 14.16 24.78 23.32
CA THR A 56 14.66 26.10 22.92
C THR A 56 13.86 26.64 21.73
N ASP A 57 13.35 27.87 21.81
CA ASP A 57 12.58 28.50 20.73
C ASP A 57 13.49 28.91 19.55
N ASP A 58 13.44 28.12 18.47
CA ASP A 58 14.26 28.25 17.26
C ASP A 58 13.67 29.26 16.24
N SER A 59 12.65 30.05 16.62
CA SER A 59 11.89 30.90 15.69
C SER A 59 12.72 31.98 15.00
N GLN A 60 13.65 32.61 15.70
CA GLN A 60 14.47 33.68 15.11
C GLN A 60 15.49 33.09 14.12
N GLU A 61 15.97 31.89 14.39
CA GLU A 61 16.94 31.13 13.61
C GLU A 61 16.28 30.59 12.33
N PHE A 62 15.04 30.11 12.45
CA PHE A 62 14.17 29.78 11.33
C PHE A 62 13.86 31.01 10.45
N LEU A 63 13.57 32.18 11.05
CA LEU A 63 13.29 33.41 10.30
C LEU A 63 14.54 33.98 9.59
N LYS A 64 15.72 33.95 10.21
CA LYS A 64 17.00 34.29 9.55
C LYS A 64 17.26 33.40 8.33
N ALA A 65 17.04 32.09 8.47
CA ALA A 65 17.15 31.14 7.37
C ALA A 65 16.10 31.40 6.26
N TRP A 66 14.90 31.87 6.64
CA TRP A 66 13.86 32.28 5.69
C TRP A 66 14.22 33.56 4.91
N GLU A 67 14.78 34.58 5.56
CA GLU A 67 15.17 35.82 4.88
C GLU A 67 16.24 35.56 3.81
N GLU A 68 17.21 34.70 4.11
CA GLU A 68 18.27 34.30 3.18
C GLU A 68 17.74 33.43 2.01
N VAL A 69 16.93 32.38 2.27
CA VAL A 69 16.35 31.56 1.18
C VAL A 69 15.42 32.37 0.26
N CYS A 70 14.69 33.34 0.83
CA CYS A 70 13.78 34.21 0.09
C CYS A 70 14.53 35.34 -0.66
N GLY A 71 15.65 35.80 -0.09
CA GLY A 71 16.58 36.74 -0.70
C GLY A 71 17.47 36.15 -1.80
N ALA A 72 17.56 34.82 -1.91
CA ALA A 72 18.39 34.14 -2.90
C ALA A 72 17.86 34.26 -4.34
N THR A 73 18.79 34.43 -5.29
CA THR A 73 18.52 34.54 -6.74
C THR A 73 18.60 33.20 -7.48
N ALA A 74 18.83 32.09 -6.78
CA ALA A 74 18.82 30.75 -7.33
C ALA A 74 17.43 30.39 -7.92
N SER A 75 17.37 29.43 -8.85
CA SER A 75 16.12 29.07 -9.53
C SER A 75 15.11 28.30 -8.66
N SER A 76 15.59 27.58 -7.63
CA SER A 76 14.76 26.93 -6.61
C SER A 76 15.60 26.61 -5.35
N PRO A 77 15.97 27.61 -4.53
CA PRO A 77 16.70 27.38 -3.28
C PRO A 77 15.87 26.59 -2.26
N ILE A 78 16.57 25.93 -1.33
CA ILE A 78 16.00 24.97 -0.38
C ILE A 78 16.25 25.45 1.05
N LEU A 79 15.19 25.71 1.82
CA LEU A 79 15.25 25.81 3.29
C LEU A 79 15.12 24.41 3.87
N ILE A 80 16.09 23.94 4.66
CA ILE A 80 16.06 22.60 5.26
C ILE A 80 15.96 22.64 6.79
N ILE A 81 15.03 21.86 7.32
CA ILE A 81 14.82 21.59 8.74
C ILE A 81 15.29 20.15 8.96
N PRO A 82 16.52 19.92 9.47
CA PRO A 82 17.21 18.63 9.33
C PRO A 82 16.70 17.53 10.28
N ALA A 83 16.86 16.27 9.84
CA ALA A 83 16.35 15.09 10.53
C ALA A 83 16.98 14.80 11.90
N LYS A 84 16.25 14.06 12.74
CA LYS A 84 16.62 13.62 14.10
C LYS A 84 16.75 14.76 15.13
N ARG A 85 16.09 15.88 14.87
CA ARG A 85 15.94 17.05 15.74
C ARG A 85 14.47 17.43 15.84
N THR A 86 14.13 18.15 16.90
CA THR A 86 12.79 18.72 17.12
C THR A 86 12.96 20.22 17.27
N PHE A 87 12.32 21.03 16.44
CA PHE A 87 12.44 22.49 16.48
C PHE A 87 11.19 23.07 17.14
N LEU A 88 11.35 23.68 18.32
CA LEU A 88 10.26 24.44 18.94
C LEU A 88 10.15 25.78 18.22
N LEU A 89 9.00 26.06 17.60
CA LEU A 89 8.75 27.33 16.93
C LEU A 89 7.53 28.01 17.57
N SER A 90 7.73 29.18 18.14
CA SER A 90 6.70 30.22 18.32
C SER A 90 6.11 30.68 16.97
N PRO A 91 5.11 31.60 16.95
CA PRO A 91 4.52 32.09 15.71
C PRO A 91 5.53 32.73 14.74
N VAL A 92 5.66 32.17 13.53
CA VAL A 92 6.61 32.62 12.49
C VAL A 92 5.89 33.02 11.20
N SER A 93 6.24 34.19 10.65
CA SER A 93 5.66 34.72 9.41
C SER A 93 6.70 34.81 8.30
N SER A 94 6.80 33.75 7.51
CA SER A 94 7.65 33.64 6.32
C SER A 94 7.08 34.48 5.15
N ARG A 95 7.50 35.74 5.06
CA ARG A 95 6.99 36.71 4.07
C ARG A 95 7.84 36.76 2.80
N GLY A 96 7.17 36.89 1.65
CA GLY A 96 7.72 37.28 0.35
C GLY A 96 7.37 38.72 -0.06
N PRO A 97 7.74 39.16 -1.27
CA PRO A 97 8.05 38.32 -2.42
C PRO A 97 9.52 37.91 -2.45
N CYS A 98 9.77 36.62 -2.65
CA CYS A 98 11.12 36.10 -2.80
C CYS A 98 11.66 36.38 -4.21
N LYS A 99 12.99 36.53 -4.35
CA LYS A 99 13.63 36.81 -5.64
C LYS A 99 13.57 35.61 -6.58
N SER A 100 13.64 34.39 -6.02
CA SER A 100 13.51 33.15 -6.76
C SER A 100 12.08 32.93 -7.30
N PRO A 101 11.90 32.33 -8.50
CA PRO A 101 10.59 31.92 -9.00
C PRO A 101 9.99 30.69 -8.27
N SER A 102 10.77 29.97 -7.45
CA SER A 102 10.39 28.75 -6.74
C SER A 102 11.10 28.69 -5.39
N ILE A 103 10.45 28.23 -4.32
CA ILE A 103 11.08 28.08 -2.99
C ILE A 103 10.72 26.69 -2.46
N ASN A 104 11.71 25.84 -2.18
CA ASN A 104 11.48 24.55 -1.54
C ASN A 104 11.76 24.65 -0.04
N VAL A 105 10.88 24.05 0.78
CA VAL A 105 11.04 23.92 2.23
C VAL A 105 11.00 22.43 2.58
N GLN A 106 12.13 21.90 3.03
CA GLN A 106 12.34 20.48 3.30
C GLN A 106 12.30 20.20 4.82
N ILE A 107 11.17 19.68 5.31
CA ILE A 107 10.94 19.30 6.70
C ILE A 107 11.32 17.82 6.90
N SER A 108 12.57 17.59 7.30
CA SER A 108 13.11 16.24 7.57
C SER A 108 13.23 15.93 9.07
N GLY A 109 13.31 16.96 9.92
CA GLY A 109 13.14 16.89 11.38
C GLY A 109 11.70 17.18 11.82
N ASP A 110 11.44 17.05 13.11
CA ASP A 110 10.14 17.35 13.69
C ASP A 110 10.06 18.85 14.07
N ILE A 111 8.87 19.44 14.00
CA ILE A 111 8.57 20.81 14.42
C ILE A 111 7.47 20.76 15.48
N VAL A 112 7.58 21.53 16.56
CA VAL A 112 6.61 21.54 17.67
C VAL A 112 6.21 22.96 18.05
N ALA A 113 4.93 23.17 18.37
CA ALA A 113 4.43 24.46 18.84
C ALA A 113 4.64 24.63 20.36
N PRO A 114 4.81 25.85 20.87
CA PRO A 114 4.72 26.11 22.30
C PRO A 114 3.30 25.86 22.82
N SER A 115 3.20 25.45 24.09
CA SER A 115 1.91 25.26 24.77
C SER A 115 1.16 26.59 24.96
N LYS A 116 -0.18 26.53 25.09
CA LYS A 116 -1.07 27.71 25.19
C LYS A 116 -0.56 28.84 26.08
N SER A 117 -0.01 28.54 27.26
CA SER A 117 0.48 29.55 28.22
C SER A 117 1.72 30.33 27.79
N ALA A 118 2.42 29.90 26.74
CA ALA A 118 3.60 30.58 26.18
C ALA A 118 3.29 31.45 24.94
N TRP A 119 2.03 31.48 24.48
CA TRP A 119 1.61 32.37 23.39
C TRP A 119 1.27 33.76 23.94
N THR A 120 2.21 34.69 23.77
CA THR A 120 2.15 36.06 24.33
C THR A 120 1.59 37.11 23.38
N ASP A 121 1.46 36.78 22.09
CA ASP A 121 1.07 37.71 21.02
C ASP A 121 -0.44 37.92 20.87
N LYS A 122 -0.79 39.04 20.22
CA LYS A 122 -2.17 39.44 19.90
C LYS A 122 -2.77 38.76 18.66
N ASP A 123 -1.96 38.13 17.80
CA ASP A 123 -2.42 37.43 16.58
C ASP A 123 -2.35 35.90 16.77
N GLN A 124 -3.19 35.37 17.66
CA GLN A 124 -3.27 33.93 18.00
C GLN A 124 -3.99 33.11 16.91
N THR A 125 -3.87 33.51 15.64
CA THR A 125 -4.63 32.97 14.50
C THR A 125 -3.76 32.26 13.46
N LYS A 126 -2.42 32.31 13.61
CA LYS A 126 -1.46 31.70 12.66
C LYS A 126 -0.21 31.25 13.40
N TRP A 127 0.20 30.00 13.19
CA TRP A 127 1.41 29.45 13.77
C TRP A 127 2.60 29.56 12.79
N ILE A 128 2.53 28.87 11.66
CA ILE A 128 3.56 28.92 10.61
C ILE A 128 2.91 29.50 9.36
N HIS A 129 3.30 30.73 9.00
CA HIS A 129 2.55 31.59 8.08
C HIS A 129 3.41 31.97 6.86
N PHE A 130 3.27 31.22 5.77
CA PHE A 130 3.87 31.58 4.48
C PHE A 130 2.96 32.56 3.73
N THR A 131 3.47 33.73 3.35
CA THR A 131 2.68 34.76 2.66
C THR A 131 3.43 35.45 1.54
N ASN A 132 2.74 35.76 0.43
CA ASN A 132 3.33 36.44 -0.74
C ASN A 132 4.49 35.66 -1.42
N VAL A 133 4.62 34.35 -1.16
CA VAL A 133 5.65 33.49 -1.78
C VAL A 133 5.20 32.98 -3.15
N LYS A 134 6.12 32.96 -4.13
CA LYS A 134 5.94 32.39 -5.47
C LYS A 134 6.56 31.00 -5.55
N GLY A 135 5.92 30.06 -6.25
CA GLY A 135 6.46 28.70 -6.45
C GLY A 135 6.83 27.94 -5.17
N LEU A 136 6.09 28.11 -4.07
CA LEU A 136 6.34 27.38 -2.82
C LEU A 136 6.07 25.87 -2.99
N GLU A 137 7.05 25.06 -2.60
CA GLU A 137 6.94 23.61 -2.40
C GLU A 137 7.35 23.28 -0.96
N VAL A 138 6.50 22.61 -0.18
CA VAL A 138 6.87 22.09 1.15
C VAL A 138 6.84 20.57 1.10
N SER A 139 7.90 19.93 1.60
CA SER A 139 8.10 18.49 1.42
C SER A 139 8.91 17.89 2.56
N GLY A 140 8.88 16.56 2.69
CA GLY A 140 9.83 15.85 3.53
C GLY A 140 9.23 14.61 4.17
N ASN A 141 9.70 14.29 5.37
CA ASN A 141 9.31 13.08 6.10
C ASN A 141 9.31 13.27 7.63
N GLY A 142 9.49 14.50 8.12
CA GLY A 142 9.37 14.86 9.53
C GLY A 142 7.93 15.14 9.95
N SER A 143 7.74 15.43 11.23
CA SER A 143 6.43 15.73 11.82
C SER A 143 6.23 17.23 12.09
N ILE A 144 4.97 17.66 12.17
CA ILE A 144 4.58 18.99 12.63
C ILE A 144 3.54 18.81 13.74
N ASP A 145 3.88 19.09 15.00
CA ASP A 145 3.01 18.90 16.15
C ASP A 145 2.52 20.24 16.74
N GLY A 146 1.26 20.58 16.46
CA GLY A 146 0.65 21.85 16.87
C GLY A 146 0.25 21.95 18.35
N GLN A 147 0.51 20.93 19.18
CA GLN A 147 0.23 20.90 20.63
C GLN A 147 -1.18 21.36 21.06
N GLY A 148 -2.18 21.17 20.18
CA GLY A 148 -3.57 21.62 20.37
C GLY A 148 -4.27 21.08 21.62
N SER A 149 -3.76 20.00 22.24
CA SER A 149 -4.24 19.50 23.53
C SER A 149 -4.07 20.49 24.69
N SER A 150 -3.14 21.46 24.59
CA SER A 150 -3.04 22.57 25.54
C SER A 150 -4.13 23.64 25.33
N TRP A 151 -4.79 23.65 24.17
CA TRP A 151 -5.85 24.59 23.81
C TRP A 151 -7.25 24.00 24.01
N TRP A 152 -7.47 22.73 23.63
CA TRP A 152 -8.75 22.05 23.78
C TRP A 152 -9.18 21.90 25.25
N LYS A 153 -8.23 21.72 26.17
CA LYS A 153 -8.51 21.62 27.62
C LYS A 153 -9.27 22.81 28.20
N SER A 154 -9.04 24.02 27.68
CA SER A 154 -9.81 25.20 28.12
C SER A 154 -11.30 25.19 27.71
N CYS A 155 -11.76 24.20 26.94
CA CYS A 155 -13.18 23.98 26.63
C CYS A 155 -13.84 22.88 27.49
N GLU A 156 -13.13 22.18 28.38
CA GLU A 156 -13.67 21.01 29.11
C GLU A 156 -14.75 21.36 30.15
N ASN A 157 -14.96 22.64 30.48
CA ASN A 157 -15.93 23.12 31.48
C ASN A 157 -17.29 23.58 30.90
N SER A 158 -17.49 23.61 29.58
CA SER A 158 -18.79 23.99 29.00
C SER A 158 -19.66 22.76 28.73
N LEU A 159 -20.69 22.56 29.56
CA LEU A 159 -21.68 21.46 29.46
C LEU A 159 -22.68 21.59 28.29
N ASP A 160 -22.33 22.37 27.26
CA ASP A 160 -23.19 22.72 26.13
C ASP A 160 -22.36 22.73 24.84
N PHE A 161 -22.96 22.33 23.71
CA PHE A 161 -22.28 22.26 22.40
C PHE A 161 -22.08 23.67 21.79
N ILE A 162 -21.22 24.47 22.41
CA ILE A 162 -20.85 25.82 21.97
C ILE A 162 -19.43 25.76 21.35
N PRO A 163 -19.21 26.30 20.14
CA PRO A 163 -17.84 26.42 19.60
C PRO A 163 -16.99 27.31 20.52
N CYS A 164 -15.71 26.97 20.72
CA CYS A 164 -14.84 27.59 21.75
C CYS A 164 -14.47 29.06 21.47
N TYR A 165 -15.44 29.97 21.55
CA TYR A 165 -15.24 31.42 21.55
C TYR A 165 -14.76 31.89 22.93
N PHE A 166 -13.55 32.46 22.97
CA PHE A 166 -13.11 33.36 24.03
C PHE A 166 -12.98 34.77 23.45
N ASP A 167 -13.56 35.76 24.12
CA ASP A 167 -13.45 37.21 23.86
C ASP A 167 -13.59 37.65 22.38
N GLY A 168 -14.44 36.96 21.61
CA GLY A 168 -14.74 37.29 20.21
C GLY A 168 -13.63 37.01 19.20
N VAL A 169 -12.51 36.39 19.62
CA VAL A 169 -11.37 36.09 18.75
C VAL A 169 -11.40 34.62 18.31
N ARG A 170 -11.25 34.35 17.00
CA ARG A 170 -11.02 33.00 16.47
C ARG A 170 -9.58 32.54 16.78
N ILE A 171 -9.39 31.98 17.98
CA ILE A 171 -8.18 31.21 18.31
C ILE A 171 -7.99 30.13 17.25
N SER A 172 -6.88 30.16 16.51
CA SER A 172 -6.67 29.22 15.41
C SER A 172 -5.19 28.92 15.15
N HIS A 173 -4.78 27.68 15.44
CA HIS A 173 -3.40 27.19 15.39
C HIS A 173 -3.07 26.70 13.98
N ASN A 174 -2.98 27.68 13.08
CA ASN A 174 -3.03 27.43 11.66
C ASN A 174 -1.62 27.29 11.10
N PHE A 175 -1.33 26.17 10.45
CA PHE A 175 -0.32 26.20 9.40
C PHE A 175 -0.98 26.87 8.19
N TYR A 176 -0.53 28.08 7.86
CA TYR A 176 -1.26 29.01 7.01
C TYR A 176 -0.45 29.38 5.77
N ILE A 177 -1.01 29.16 4.59
CA ILE A 177 -0.35 29.47 3.31
C ILE A 177 -1.22 30.40 2.47
N ALA A 178 -0.79 31.67 2.33
CA ALA A 178 -1.44 32.72 1.54
C ALA A 178 -0.52 33.30 0.46
N THR A 179 -0.30 32.51 -0.59
CA THR A 179 0.71 32.76 -1.62
C THR A 179 0.21 33.60 -2.80
N ASN A 180 1.06 34.49 -3.30
CA ASN A 180 0.77 35.36 -4.43
C ASN A 180 1.36 34.77 -5.74
N THR A 181 0.59 33.93 -6.43
CA THR A 181 0.78 33.52 -7.84
C THR A 181 2.16 33.04 -8.31
N PHE A 182 2.33 31.72 -8.41
CA PHE A 182 2.59 30.93 -9.64
C PHE A 182 2.91 29.47 -9.20
N GLY A 183 2.51 28.49 -10.02
CA GLY A 183 2.51 27.02 -9.81
C GLY A 183 3.18 26.46 -8.54
N GLN A 184 2.39 25.82 -7.66
CA GLN A 184 2.84 25.40 -6.32
C GLN A 184 2.50 23.95 -5.98
N ARG A 185 3.44 23.25 -5.36
CA ARG A 185 3.27 21.90 -4.78
C ARG A 185 3.34 22.02 -3.26
N LEU A 186 2.26 22.50 -2.67
CA LEU A 186 2.22 22.90 -1.27
C LEU A 186 2.72 21.82 -0.30
N TRP A 187 2.48 20.53 -0.57
CA TRP A 187 2.80 19.46 0.37
C TRP A 187 3.18 18.11 -0.28
N HIS A 188 4.22 17.46 0.25
CA HIS A 188 4.53 16.04 0.02
C HIS A 188 5.05 15.31 1.27
N SER A 189 4.39 14.21 1.65
CA SER A 189 4.86 13.16 2.58
C SER A 189 5.08 13.49 4.07
N LEU A 190 4.50 14.59 4.59
CA LEU A 190 4.63 15.00 5.99
C LEU A 190 3.55 14.42 6.93
N ASN A 191 3.91 14.34 8.22
CA ASN A 191 3.06 13.87 9.32
C ASN A 191 2.62 15.05 10.22
N VAL A 192 1.38 15.51 10.12
CA VAL A 192 0.88 16.66 10.89
C VAL A 192 0.02 16.18 12.05
N THR A 193 0.39 16.49 13.28
CA THR A 193 -0.30 16.06 14.51
C THR A 193 -0.76 17.25 15.33
N LYS A 194 -1.86 17.05 16.09
CA LYS A 194 -2.43 18.02 17.06
C LYS A 194 -2.58 19.49 16.61
N THR A 195 -2.60 19.75 15.31
CA THR A 195 -2.79 21.09 14.71
C THR A 195 -4.30 21.39 14.62
N GLN A 196 -4.71 22.65 14.60
CA GLN A 196 -6.15 22.99 14.50
C GLN A 196 -6.66 22.89 13.05
N TRP A 197 -5.97 23.48 12.06
CA TRP A 197 -6.14 23.14 10.64
C TRP A 197 -4.95 23.63 9.78
N ILE A 198 -4.87 23.17 8.53
CA ILE A 198 -4.01 23.75 7.49
C ILE A 198 -4.87 24.64 6.58
N GLU A 199 -4.60 25.94 6.51
CA GLU A 199 -5.36 26.87 5.65
C GLU A 199 -4.63 27.15 4.33
N THR A 200 -5.35 27.11 3.22
CA THR A 200 -4.86 27.43 1.88
C THR A 200 -5.70 28.54 1.23
N SER A 201 -5.19 29.79 1.24
CA SER A 201 -6.03 30.95 0.88
C SER A 201 -5.39 32.02 0.00
N LYS A 202 -6.22 33.05 -0.30
CA LYS A 202 -5.94 34.32 -0.99
C LYS A 202 -6.10 34.35 -2.52
N GLN A 203 -6.76 35.44 -2.96
CA GLN A 203 -7.03 35.76 -4.36
C GLN A 203 -5.91 36.58 -5.04
N PRO A 204 -5.59 36.28 -6.32
CA PRO A 204 -4.84 37.17 -7.20
C PRO A 204 -5.71 37.85 -8.27
N LYS A 205 -5.37 39.10 -8.65
CA LYS A 205 -6.03 39.85 -9.75
C LYS A 205 -5.64 39.36 -11.18
N LYS A 206 -5.10 38.15 -11.32
CA LYS A 206 -4.61 37.54 -12.58
C LYS A 206 -4.83 36.01 -12.54
N PRO A 207 -5.02 35.33 -13.69
CA PRO A 207 -5.52 33.96 -13.72
C PRO A 207 -4.56 32.93 -13.07
N PRO A 208 -5.06 31.84 -12.45
CA PRO A 208 -4.26 30.98 -11.59
C PRO A 208 -3.78 29.69 -12.29
N LEU A 209 -2.64 29.18 -11.83
CA LEU A 209 -2.16 27.81 -12.10
C LEU A 209 -2.49 26.90 -10.91
N SER A 210 -2.54 25.59 -11.15
CA SER A 210 -2.94 24.61 -10.13
C SER A 210 -2.02 24.56 -8.90
N ARG A 211 -2.64 24.43 -7.72
CA ARG A 211 -2.01 24.14 -6.43
C ARG A 211 -2.16 22.65 -6.11
N TRP A 212 -1.13 22.01 -5.52
CA TRP A 212 -1.15 20.56 -5.22
C TRP A 212 -0.84 20.27 -3.75
N VAL A 213 -1.60 19.35 -3.16
CA VAL A 213 -1.40 18.77 -1.81
C VAL A 213 -1.40 17.25 -1.96
N THR A 214 -0.37 16.54 -1.49
CA THR A 214 -0.29 15.09 -1.69
C THR A 214 0.45 14.35 -0.58
N GLY A 215 -0.01 13.14 -0.25
CA GLY A 215 0.72 12.23 0.65
C GLY A 215 0.77 12.67 2.11
N LEU A 216 -0.12 13.55 2.57
CA LEU A 216 -0.16 13.97 3.97
C LEU A 216 -0.76 12.89 4.87
N HIS A 217 -0.24 12.79 6.09
CA HIS A 217 -0.84 12.04 7.18
C HIS A 217 -1.17 13.02 8.32
N MET A 218 -2.45 13.20 8.65
CA MET A 218 -2.92 14.20 9.61
C MET A 218 -3.71 13.55 10.75
N VAL A 219 -3.36 13.83 12.00
CA VAL A 219 -3.98 13.20 13.19
C VAL A 219 -4.20 14.18 14.35
N ALA A 220 -5.46 14.38 14.71
CA ALA A 220 -5.92 14.90 15.99
C ALA A 220 -6.99 13.96 16.61
N PRO A 221 -7.27 14.02 17.92
CA PRO A 221 -8.32 13.22 18.55
C PRO A 221 -9.72 13.57 18.03
N GLU A 222 -10.62 12.59 17.95
CA GLU A 222 -12.03 12.82 17.57
C GLU A 222 -12.73 13.83 18.50
N THR A 223 -12.31 13.89 19.78
CA THR A 223 -12.83 14.85 20.77
C THR A 223 -12.21 16.24 20.69
N SER A 224 -11.34 16.52 19.72
CA SER A 224 -10.74 17.86 19.58
C SER A 224 -11.74 18.84 18.93
N PRO A 225 -12.22 19.87 19.63
CA PRO A 225 -13.22 20.79 19.10
C PRO A 225 -12.64 21.66 17.99
N ASN A 226 -13.42 21.87 16.92
CA ASN A 226 -13.11 22.79 15.82
C ASN A 226 -11.71 22.52 15.21
N THR A 227 -11.45 21.25 14.86
CA THR A 227 -10.23 20.83 14.17
C THR A 227 -10.54 20.29 12.77
N ASP A 228 -10.29 21.13 11.77
CA ASP A 228 -10.40 20.74 10.37
C ASP A 228 -9.05 20.16 9.90
N GLY A 229 -9.06 19.33 8.86
CA GLY A 229 -7.81 18.87 8.24
C GLY A 229 -7.22 19.97 7.36
N ILE A 230 -7.86 20.22 6.22
CA ILE A 230 -7.45 21.24 5.24
C ILE A 230 -8.61 22.19 4.97
N ASP A 231 -8.42 23.48 5.27
CA ASP A 231 -9.34 24.55 4.87
C ASP A 231 -8.90 25.13 3.51
N ILE A 232 -9.88 25.26 2.61
CA ILE A 232 -9.74 25.90 1.30
C ILE A 232 -10.65 27.13 1.25
N SER A 233 -10.07 28.32 1.40
CA SER A 233 -10.79 29.61 1.45
C SER A 233 -10.28 30.57 0.38
N ASN A 234 -11.17 31.18 -0.42
CA ASN A 234 -10.78 32.10 -1.50
C ASN A 234 -9.75 31.54 -2.51
N SER A 235 -9.80 30.22 -2.77
CA SER A 235 -8.72 29.49 -3.46
C SER A 235 -9.20 28.79 -4.73
N LYS A 236 -8.53 29.05 -5.86
CA LYS A 236 -8.84 28.44 -7.17
C LYS A 236 -7.79 27.42 -7.63
N HIS A 237 -8.24 26.40 -8.37
CA HIS A 237 -7.46 25.28 -8.94
C HIS A 237 -6.66 24.48 -7.89
N VAL A 238 -7.31 23.99 -6.82
CA VAL A 238 -6.64 23.19 -5.77
C VAL A 238 -6.84 21.69 -6.02
N THR A 239 -5.77 20.90 -6.02
CA THR A 239 -5.84 19.44 -6.00
C THR A 239 -5.28 18.88 -4.69
N ILE A 240 -6.06 18.01 -4.03
CA ILE A 240 -5.65 17.27 -2.82
C ILE A 240 -5.73 15.77 -3.15
N GLN A 241 -4.66 15.00 -2.89
CA GLN A 241 -4.68 13.57 -3.16
C GLN A 241 -3.82 12.68 -2.23
N ASP A 242 -4.08 11.38 -2.26
CA ASP A 242 -3.26 10.33 -1.62
C ASP A 242 -2.98 10.56 -0.12
N SER A 243 -3.91 11.19 0.59
CA SER A 243 -3.72 11.67 1.96
C SER A 243 -4.64 10.97 2.96
N GLN A 244 -4.23 10.88 4.23
CA GLN A 244 -4.98 10.30 5.33
C GLN A 244 -5.18 11.37 6.41
N ILE A 245 -6.42 11.62 6.82
CA ILE A 245 -6.77 12.72 7.71
C ILE A 245 -7.78 12.22 8.75
N ALA A 246 -7.44 12.37 10.03
CA ALA A 246 -8.31 12.11 11.17
C ALA A 246 -8.25 13.31 12.11
N THR A 247 -9.39 13.93 12.38
CA THR A 247 -9.52 15.11 13.25
C THR A 247 -10.81 15.03 14.07
N GLY A 248 -11.26 16.12 14.70
CA GLY A 248 -12.57 16.18 15.37
C GLY A 248 -13.67 16.85 14.53
N ASP A 249 -13.30 17.81 13.67
CA ASP A 249 -14.21 18.50 12.75
C ASP A 249 -13.90 18.14 11.28
N ASP A 250 -14.02 19.03 10.30
CA ASP A 250 -14.05 18.67 8.87
C ASP A 250 -12.67 18.27 8.29
N CYS A 251 -12.52 17.00 7.91
CA CYS A 251 -11.35 16.45 7.21
C CYS A 251 -10.86 17.36 6.07
N ILE A 252 -11.77 17.89 5.26
CA ILE A 252 -11.49 18.99 4.32
C ILE A 252 -12.69 19.93 4.28
N ALA A 253 -12.46 21.22 4.51
CA ALA A 253 -13.45 22.29 4.39
C ALA A 253 -13.22 23.11 3.11
N ILE A 254 -14.29 23.49 2.42
CA ILE A 254 -14.25 24.24 1.15
C ILE A 254 -15.17 25.46 1.25
N ASN A 255 -14.58 26.60 1.59
CA ASN A 255 -15.26 27.85 1.90
C ASN A 255 -15.33 28.81 0.69
N GLY A 256 -16.06 29.91 0.86
CA GLY A 256 -16.39 30.88 -0.19
C GLY A 256 -15.18 31.46 -0.94
N GLY A 257 -15.43 31.85 -2.20
CA GLY A 257 -14.43 32.37 -3.14
C GLY A 257 -13.57 31.28 -3.81
N SER A 258 -13.89 30.01 -3.59
CA SER A 258 -13.07 28.87 -4.02
C SER A 258 -13.66 28.14 -5.23
N SER A 259 -12.84 27.74 -6.21
CA SER A 259 -13.33 26.98 -7.37
C SER A 259 -12.30 26.08 -8.05
N TYR A 260 -12.75 25.12 -8.85
CA TYR A 260 -11.92 24.10 -9.51
C TYR A 260 -11.11 23.27 -8.48
N ILE A 261 -11.83 22.67 -7.53
CA ILE A 261 -11.24 21.89 -6.43
C ILE A 261 -11.34 20.39 -6.76
N ASN A 262 -10.23 19.65 -6.82
CA ASN A 262 -10.20 18.22 -7.15
C ASN A 262 -9.57 17.41 -5.99
N ILE A 263 -10.38 16.67 -5.26
CA ILE A 263 -9.97 15.85 -4.11
C ILE A 263 -10.04 14.37 -4.50
N THR A 264 -8.98 13.58 -4.35
CA THR A 264 -9.02 12.17 -4.75
C THR A 264 -8.09 11.24 -3.98
N ARG A 265 -8.54 10.01 -3.68
CA ARG A 265 -7.75 9.02 -2.88
C ARG A 265 -7.40 9.55 -1.49
N VAL A 266 -8.32 10.31 -0.89
CA VAL A 266 -8.22 10.77 0.50
C VAL A 266 -9.02 9.83 1.41
N THR A 267 -8.44 9.44 2.54
CA THR A 267 -9.16 8.79 3.64
C THR A 267 -9.41 9.80 4.75
N CYS A 268 -10.68 10.05 5.06
CA CYS A 268 -11.11 10.82 6.23
C CYS A 268 -11.59 9.88 7.34
N GLY A 269 -11.30 10.21 8.59
CA GLY A 269 -11.99 9.63 9.75
C GLY A 269 -11.08 9.02 10.82
N PRO A 270 -11.42 9.15 12.12
CA PRO A 270 -12.60 9.81 12.69
C PRO A 270 -12.62 11.35 12.51
N GLY A 271 -13.69 11.99 12.99
CA GLY A 271 -13.97 13.42 12.80
C GLY A 271 -15.20 13.64 11.92
N ARG A 272 -15.20 14.67 11.08
CA ARG A 272 -16.18 14.88 10.01
C ARG A 272 -15.51 14.70 8.63
N GLY A 273 -16.32 14.45 7.61
CA GLY A 273 -15.86 14.15 6.27
C GLY A 273 -15.48 15.40 5.47
N ILE A 274 -15.87 15.44 4.20
CA ILE A 274 -15.55 16.56 3.30
C ILE A 274 -16.76 17.48 3.21
N SER A 275 -16.57 18.74 3.59
CA SER A 275 -17.62 19.75 3.70
C SER A 275 -17.39 20.92 2.75
N VAL A 276 -18.45 21.35 2.06
CA VAL A 276 -18.52 22.64 1.38
C VAL A 276 -19.27 23.62 2.29
N GLY A 277 -18.65 24.76 2.56
CA GLY A 277 -19.11 25.74 3.54
C GLY A 277 -18.41 25.66 4.90
N SER A 278 -18.78 26.52 5.85
CA SER A 278 -20.09 27.17 5.98
C SER A 278 -20.24 28.44 5.14
N LEU A 279 -21.10 28.39 4.11
CA LEU A 279 -21.30 29.49 3.16
C LEU A 279 -22.38 30.48 3.62
N GLY A 280 -22.18 31.77 3.35
CA GLY A 280 -23.18 32.82 3.59
C GLY A 280 -23.31 33.30 5.04
N ILE A 281 -22.26 33.08 5.85
CA ILE A 281 -22.19 33.54 7.26
C ILE A 281 -22.51 35.04 7.35
N ASN A 282 -23.20 35.46 8.42
CA ASN A 282 -23.63 36.85 8.65
C ASN A 282 -24.49 37.49 7.53
N GLY A 283 -25.00 36.71 6.57
CA GLY A 283 -25.71 37.22 5.39
C GLY A 283 -24.82 37.52 4.17
N GLU A 284 -23.51 37.23 4.25
CA GLU A 284 -22.56 37.50 3.18
C GLU A 284 -22.88 36.76 1.87
N THR A 285 -22.37 37.29 0.74
CA THR A 285 -22.35 36.58 -0.54
C THR A 285 -21.20 35.59 -0.56
N SER A 286 -21.51 34.31 -0.78
CA SER A 286 -20.52 33.22 -0.87
C SER A 286 -20.67 32.45 -2.17
N GLU A 287 -19.56 32.25 -2.87
CA GLU A 287 -19.50 31.54 -4.15
C GLU A 287 -18.54 30.34 -4.07
N VAL A 288 -19.00 29.15 -4.46
CA VAL A 288 -18.17 27.95 -4.64
C VAL A 288 -18.61 27.21 -5.91
N GLU A 289 -17.65 26.78 -6.74
CA GLU A 289 -17.98 25.98 -7.94
C GLU A 289 -16.89 25.02 -8.44
N GLU A 290 -17.30 24.05 -9.27
CA GLU A 290 -16.41 23.07 -9.92
C GLU A 290 -15.61 22.27 -8.88
N VAL A 291 -16.31 21.59 -7.98
CA VAL A 291 -15.74 20.83 -6.85
C VAL A 291 -15.92 19.33 -7.09
N HIS A 292 -14.83 18.59 -7.26
CA HIS A 292 -14.82 17.18 -7.63
C HIS A 292 -14.10 16.32 -6.59
N VAL A 293 -14.87 15.62 -5.76
CA VAL A 293 -14.38 14.67 -4.75
C VAL A 293 -14.55 13.26 -5.28
N ARG A 294 -13.47 12.49 -5.47
CA ARG A 294 -13.53 11.19 -6.17
C ARG A 294 -12.60 10.09 -5.65
N ASN A 295 -13.09 8.86 -5.49
CA ASN A 295 -12.32 7.73 -4.94
C ASN A 295 -11.83 8.02 -3.50
N CYS A 296 -12.70 8.53 -2.64
CA CYS A 296 -12.37 8.85 -1.24
C CYS A 296 -13.01 7.84 -0.28
N THR A 297 -12.54 7.79 0.96
CA THR A 297 -13.01 6.82 1.98
C THR A 297 -13.30 7.52 3.30
N PHE A 298 -14.47 7.32 3.88
CA PHE A 298 -14.90 7.90 5.15
C PHE A 298 -15.07 6.80 6.22
N LYS A 299 -14.40 6.94 7.37
CA LYS A 299 -14.33 5.92 8.44
C LYS A 299 -14.77 6.49 9.79
N GLY A 300 -15.94 6.11 10.28
CA GLY A 300 -16.46 6.57 11.57
C GLY A 300 -16.65 8.09 11.64
N THR A 301 -16.85 8.77 10.51
CA THR A 301 -17.02 10.23 10.50
C THR A 301 -18.45 10.61 10.87
N GLN A 302 -18.65 11.70 11.61
CA GLN A 302 -19.99 12.19 11.97
C GLN A 302 -20.77 12.68 10.74
N ASN A 303 -20.08 13.13 9.70
CA ASN A 303 -20.64 13.48 8.39
C ASN A 303 -19.78 12.86 7.28
N GLY A 304 -20.37 12.54 6.14
CA GLY A 304 -19.66 12.08 4.95
C GLY A 304 -19.37 13.23 3.98
N ALA A 305 -20.19 13.35 2.95
CA ALA A 305 -20.14 14.45 1.99
C ALA A 305 -21.20 15.50 2.36
N ARG A 306 -20.76 16.67 2.84
CA ARG A 306 -21.61 17.72 3.40
C ARG A 306 -21.58 19.00 2.57
N ILE A 307 -22.72 19.68 2.44
CA ILE A 307 -22.82 21.09 2.06
C ILE A 307 -23.58 21.82 3.17
N LYS A 308 -23.01 22.88 3.75
CA LYS A 308 -23.57 23.64 4.88
C LYS A 308 -23.64 25.13 4.54
N THR A 309 -24.83 25.74 4.63
CA THR A 309 -25.05 27.16 4.30
C THR A 309 -25.96 27.83 5.33
N TRP A 310 -25.64 29.07 5.69
CA TRP A 310 -26.39 29.86 6.67
C TRP A 310 -27.67 30.47 6.10
N GLN A 311 -28.72 30.56 6.94
CA GLN A 311 -29.90 31.38 6.65
C GLN A 311 -29.53 32.88 6.66
N GLY A 312 -30.10 33.64 5.72
CA GLY A 312 -29.74 35.03 5.47
C GLY A 312 -28.76 35.21 4.30
N GLY A 313 -27.86 34.24 4.08
CA GLY A 313 -26.77 34.31 3.10
C GLY A 313 -27.20 34.40 1.62
N SER A 314 -26.25 34.79 0.77
CA SER A 314 -26.44 34.96 -0.68
C SER A 314 -25.31 34.34 -1.50
N GLY A 315 -25.43 34.33 -2.84
CA GLY A 315 -24.45 33.69 -3.74
C GLY A 315 -24.84 32.25 -4.11
N TYR A 316 -23.85 31.41 -4.44
CA TYR A 316 -24.07 30.06 -4.97
C TYR A 316 -23.05 29.00 -4.54
N ALA A 317 -23.49 27.74 -4.53
CA ALA A 317 -22.67 26.54 -4.48
C ALA A 317 -23.09 25.60 -5.63
N ARG A 318 -22.28 25.48 -6.69
CA ARG A 318 -22.69 24.77 -7.91
C ARG A 318 -21.65 23.84 -8.53
N LYS A 319 -22.09 22.89 -9.35
CA LYS A 319 -21.22 21.92 -10.05
C LYS A 319 -20.32 21.16 -9.07
N ILE A 320 -20.94 20.50 -8.11
CA ILE A 320 -20.27 19.79 -7.03
C ILE A 320 -20.50 18.30 -7.24
N SER A 321 -19.45 17.49 -7.32
CA SER A 321 -19.54 16.06 -7.56
C SER A 321 -18.77 15.25 -6.53
N PHE A 322 -19.49 14.49 -5.70
CA PHE A 322 -18.93 13.45 -4.83
C PHE A 322 -19.14 12.09 -5.50
N VAL A 323 -18.06 11.36 -5.80
CA VAL A 323 -18.08 10.23 -6.72
C VAL A 323 -17.19 9.08 -6.21
N ASP A 324 -17.65 7.83 -6.28
CA ASP A 324 -16.86 6.66 -5.81
C ASP A 324 -16.39 6.84 -4.35
N ILE A 325 -17.35 6.93 -3.42
CA ILE A 325 -17.10 7.23 -2.00
C ILE A 325 -17.35 5.97 -1.17
N ILE A 326 -16.33 5.47 -0.48
CA ILE A 326 -16.43 4.28 0.38
C ILE A 326 -16.76 4.71 1.81
N LEU A 327 -17.77 4.08 2.42
CA LEU A 327 -18.29 4.40 3.75
C LEU A 327 -18.05 3.25 4.74
N PHE A 328 -17.52 3.55 5.91
CA PHE A 328 -17.44 2.64 7.04
C PHE A 328 -18.05 3.31 8.27
N ALA A 329 -19.32 3.03 8.57
CA ALA A 329 -20.07 3.56 9.72
C ALA A 329 -20.02 5.11 9.85
N ALA A 330 -20.19 5.85 8.74
CA ALA A 330 -20.28 7.31 8.78
C ALA A 330 -21.68 7.77 9.20
N LYS A 331 -21.86 8.73 10.11
CA LYS A 331 -23.16 8.99 10.77
C LYS A 331 -24.17 9.71 9.89
N ASN A 332 -23.75 10.75 9.14
CA ASN A 332 -24.58 11.38 8.10
C ASN A 332 -23.84 11.34 6.74
N PRO A 333 -23.86 10.21 6.00
CA PRO A 333 -23.07 10.01 4.78
C PRO A 333 -23.26 11.03 3.66
N ILE A 334 -24.50 11.48 3.41
CA ILE A 334 -24.83 12.53 2.44
C ILE A 334 -25.67 13.59 3.15
N LEU A 335 -25.20 14.84 3.16
CA LEU A 335 -25.85 15.94 3.85
C LEU A 335 -25.82 17.24 3.01
N ILE A 336 -26.98 17.84 2.80
CA ILE A 336 -27.15 19.26 2.47
C ILE A 336 -27.96 19.89 3.60
N ASP A 337 -27.43 20.97 4.16
CA ASP A 337 -28.03 21.73 5.26
C ASP A 337 -28.01 23.23 4.92
N GLN A 338 -29.16 23.77 4.49
CA GLN A 338 -29.36 25.22 4.33
C GLN A 338 -29.98 25.88 5.57
N PHE A 339 -30.04 25.16 6.70
CA PHE A 339 -30.53 25.64 8.00
C PHE A 339 -29.39 25.73 9.03
N TYR A 340 -28.14 25.72 8.55
CA TYR A 340 -26.95 25.67 9.39
C TYR A 340 -26.85 26.91 10.28
N CYS A 341 -26.70 26.67 11.59
CA CYS A 341 -26.62 27.66 12.65
C CYS A 341 -25.75 27.11 13.79
N ASP A 342 -24.94 27.93 14.45
CA ASP A 342 -24.07 27.53 15.57
C ASP A 342 -24.60 27.92 16.96
N HIS A 343 -25.72 28.65 17.02
CA HIS A 343 -26.32 29.20 18.25
C HIS A 343 -27.81 28.85 18.36
N LYS A 344 -28.32 28.77 19.59
CA LYS A 344 -29.64 28.15 19.91
C LYS A 344 -30.87 28.88 19.35
N HIS A 345 -30.72 30.06 18.75
CA HIS A 345 -31.79 30.81 18.07
C HIS A 345 -31.30 31.37 16.72
N CYS A 346 -31.61 30.70 15.61
CA CYS A 346 -31.60 31.33 14.29
C CYS A 346 -33.01 31.84 13.95
N GLU A 347 -33.12 33.11 13.58
CA GLU A 347 -34.33 33.65 12.94
C GLU A 347 -34.54 32.97 11.58
N ASN A 348 -35.78 32.55 11.29
CA ASN A 348 -36.09 31.81 10.07
C ASN A 348 -36.14 32.73 8.84
N LYS A 349 -34.96 33.10 8.33
CA LYS A 349 -34.76 34.07 7.24
C LYS A 349 -35.02 33.46 5.86
N THR A 350 -35.52 34.31 4.95
CA THR A 350 -36.03 33.93 3.61
C THR A 350 -34.97 33.87 2.52
N SER A 351 -33.70 34.17 2.81
CA SER A 351 -32.56 33.99 1.89
C SER A 351 -31.62 32.87 2.36
N ALA A 352 -30.94 32.25 1.43
CA ALA A 352 -29.88 31.25 1.64
C ALA A 352 -29.01 31.16 0.36
N VAL A 353 -27.78 30.66 0.50
CA VAL A 353 -26.87 30.44 -0.64
C VAL A 353 -27.47 29.41 -1.59
N LYS A 354 -27.59 29.73 -2.89
CA LYS A 354 -28.27 28.86 -3.86
C LYS A 354 -27.43 27.63 -4.19
N ILE A 355 -27.98 26.43 -3.99
CA ILE A 355 -27.31 25.16 -4.32
C ILE A 355 -27.82 24.61 -5.65
N SER A 356 -26.94 24.32 -6.61
CA SER A 356 -27.31 23.69 -7.88
C SER A 356 -26.30 22.70 -8.44
N GLU A 357 -26.73 21.83 -9.37
CA GLU A 357 -25.84 20.91 -10.11
C GLU A 357 -24.92 20.07 -9.17
N VAL A 358 -25.52 19.49 -8.12
CA VAL A 358 -24.79 18.68 -7.13
C VAL A 358 -25.05 17.20 -7.36
N SER A 359 -24.02 16.42 -7.66
CA SER A 359 -24.12 14.97 -7.82
C SER A 359 -23.44 14.22 -6.67
N TYR A 360 -24.16 13.27 -6.08
CA TYR A 360 -23.62 12.25 -5.19
C TYR A 360 -23.77 10.90 -5.90
N ALA A 361 -22.65 10.26 -6.25
CA ALA A 361 -22.66 9.07 -7.08
C ALA A 361 -21.74 7.96 -6.56
N ARG A 362 -22.22 6.71 -6.59
CA ARG A 362 -21.46 5.52 -6.18
C ARG A 362 -20.87 5.63 -4.78
N PHE A 363 -21.67 6.15 -3.84
CA PHE A 363 -21.44 5.95 -2.41
C PHE A 363 -21.71 4.47 -2.09
N GLN A 364 -20.79 3.81 -1.38
CA GLN A 364 -20.87 2.39 -1.06
C GLN A 364 -20.41 2.11 0.36
N GLY A 365 -21.27 1.51 1.19
CA GLY A 365 -20.93 1.02 2.52
C GLY A 365 -21.97 1.41 3.58
N THR A 366 -21.53 1.60 4.83
CA THR A 366 -22.46 1.71 5.97
C THR A 366 -22.57 3.09 6.61
N SER A 367 -23.78 3.42 7.03
CA SER A 367 -24.16 4.57 7.85
C SER A 367 -24.22 4.20 9.34
N SER A 368 -23.73 5.04 10.26
CA SER A 368 -23.93 4.85 11.71
C SER A 368 -25.17 5.56 12.29
N CYS A 369 -26.07 6.00 11.40
CA CYS A 369 -27.43 6.44 11.74
C CYS A 369 -28.40 5.98 10.65
N SER A 370 -29.65 5.73 11.01
CA SER A 370 -30.74 5.46 10.07
C SER A 370 -30.89 6.56 9.02
N GLU A 371 -30.78 7.84 9.39
CA GLU A 371 -30.96 8.99 8.50
C GLU A 371 -29.74 9.23 7.56
N ALA A 372 -29.49 8.29 6.65
CA ALA A 372 -28.26 8.20 5.86
C ALA A 372 -28.12 9.28 4.76
N ILE A 373 -29.24 9.83 4.29
CA ILE A 373 -29.28 10.90 3.27
C ILE A 373 -30.18 12.03 3.79
N LYS A 374 -29.63 13.24 3.90
CA LYS A 374 -30.36 14.44 4.35
C LYS A 374 -30.17 15.57 3.35
N LEU A 375 -31.22 16.01 2.69
CA LEU A 375 -31.22 17.13 1.74
C LEU A 375 -32.20 18.19 2.23
N GLN A 376 -31.75 19.04 3.17
CA GLN A 376 -32.58 20.02 3.87
C GLN A 376 -32.37 21.41 3.24
N CYS A 377 -33.21 21.74 2.26
CA CYS A 377 -33.16 23.00 1.53
C CYS A 377 -34.22 24.01 2.01
N SER A 378 -33.92 25.30 1.90
CA SER A 378 -34.79 26.41 2.29
C SER A 378 -36.08 26.42 1.47
N LYS A 379 -37.22 26.79 2.08
CA LYS A 379 -38.53 26.87 1.40
C LYS A 379 -38.57 27.89 0.26
N SER A 380 -37.81 28.98 0.36
CA SER A 380 -37.75 30.06 -0.62
C SER A 380 -36.71 29.84 -1.73
N ILE A 381 -35.61 29.16 -1.40
CA ILE A 381 -34.48 28.89 -2.32
C ILE A 381 -34.12 27.42 -2.21
N GLY A 382 -34.90 26.58 -2.89
CA GLY A 382 -34.66 25.13 -2.95
C GLY A 382 -33.39 24.78 -3.71
N CYS A 383 -32.82 23.60 -3.43
CA CYS A 383 -31.65 23.11 -4.14
C CYS A 383 -32.07 22.51 -5.50
N THR A 384 -31.36 22.79 -6.60
CA THR A 384 -31.85 22.49 -7.97
C THR A 384 -30.86 21.71 -8.83
N GLY A 385 -31.30 20.61 -9.45
CA GLY A 385 -30.40 19.73 -10.21
C GLY A 385 -29.51 18.89 -9.30
N ILE A 386 -30.07 18.40 -8.20
CA ILE A 386 -29.41 17.38 -7.37
C ILE A 386 -29.48 16.03 -8.08
N VAL A 387 -28.41 15.22 -8.03
CA VAL A 387 -28.35 13.91 -8.70
C VAL A 387 -27.85 12.84 -7.73
N LEU A 388 -28.69 11.86 -7.41
CA LEU A 388 -28.34 10.71 -6.56
C LEU A 388 -28.21 9.43 -7.41
N ASN A 389 -26.99 9.00 -7.74
CA ASN A 389 -26.75 7.97 -8.75
C ASN A 389 -25.96 6.76 -8.22
N ASN A 390 -26.60 5.59 -8.16
CA ASN A 390 -26.04 4.31 -7.74
C ASN A 390 -25.43 4.35 -6.33
N ASN A 391 -26.10 5.01 -5.37
CA ASN A 391 -25.67 5.06 -3.98
C ASN A 391 -26.29 3.92 -3.15
N THR A 392 -25.44 3.07 -2.58
CA THR A 392 -25.83 1.95 -1.71
C THR A 392 -25.30 2.24 -0.30
N ILE A 393 -26.21 2.65 0.59
CA ILE A 393 -25.86 3.08 1.94
C ILE A 393 -26.73 2.32 2.94
N GLU A 394 -26.17 1.24 3.45
CA GLU A 394 -26.81 0.33 4.43
C GLU A 394 -26.60 0.84 5.86
N SER A 395 -27.33 0.31 6.84
CA SER A 395 -27.07 0.62 8.25
C SER A 395 -25.88 -0.19 8.79
N ALA A 396 -25.06 0.43 9.63
CA ALA A 396 -24.06 -0.25 10.44
C ALA A 396 -24.68 -1.05 11.61
N ASN A 397 -25.95 -0.78 11.95
CA ASN A 397 -26.75 -1.64 12.80
C ASN A 397 -27.74 -2.46 11.94
N PRO A 398 -27.58 -3.80 11.81
CA PRO A 398 -28.49 -4.65 11.03
C PRO A 398 -29.94 -4.71 11.52
N GLN A 399 -30.29 -4.04 12.63
CA GLN A 399 -31.66 -3.90 13.14
C GLN A 399 -32.33 -2.57 12.76
N GLU A 400 -31.61 -1.64 12.12
CA GLU A 400 -32.11 -0.34 11.68
C GLU A 400 -32.11 -0.23 10.16
N ASN A 401 -33.21 0.22 9.57
CA ASN A 401 -33.25 0.59 8.15
C ASN A 401 -32.54 1.94 7.95
N THR A 402 -31.96 2.15 6.76
CA THR A 402 -31.56 3.49 6.33
C THR A 402 -32.69 4.19 5.61
N CYS A 403 -32.87 5.48 5.86
CA CYS A 403 -33.88 6.34 5.25
C CYS A 403 -33.25 7.61 4.64
N SER A 404 -34.06 8.35 3.88
CA SER A 404 -33.66 9.62 3.25
C SER A 404 -34.68 10.71 3.51
N ILE A 405 -34.22 11.87 4.00
CA ILE A 405 -35.05 13.06 4.26
C ILE A 405 -34.72 14.12 3.20
N CYS A 406 -35.72 14.53 2.41
CA CYS A 406 -35.57 15.53 1.35
C CYS A 406 -36.62 16.64 1.53
N ILE A 407 -36.16 17.89 1.67
CA ILE A 407 -37.00 19.08 1.87
C ILE A 407 -36.57 20.12 0.82
N ASN A 408 -37.50 20.48 -0.08
CA ASN A 408 -37.29 21.42 -1.20
C ASN A 408 -36.02 21.16 -2.06
N ALA A 409 -35.63 19.89 -2.18
CA ALA A 409 -34.53 19.43 -3.04
C ALA A 409 -35.09 18.89 -4.36
N HIS A 410 -34.76 19.56 -5.47
CA HIS A 410 -35.25 19.24 -6.81
C HIS A 410 -34.13 18.56 -7.61
N GLY A 411 -34.39 17.35 -8.09
CA GLY A 411 -33.33 16.50 -8.64
C GLY A 411 -33.81 15.18 -9.22
N THR A 412 -32.84 14.36 -9.63
CA THR A 412 -33.07 13.00 -10.14
C THR A 412 -32.35 11.97 -9.27
N PHE A 413 -32.89 10.75 -9.23
CA PHE A 413 -32.24 9.62 -8.58
C PHE A 413 -32.29 8.38 -9.47
N THR A 414 -31.23 7.57 -9.45
CA THR A 414 -31.14 6.30 -10.20
C THR A 414 -30.45 5.27 -9.33
N ALA A 415 -31.14 4.17 -9.01
CA ALA A 415 -30.63 3.06 -8.19
C ALA A 415 -29.90 3.51 -6.89
N THR A 416 -30.42 4.56 -6.23
CA THR A 416 -30.04 4.94 -4.88
C THR A 416 -31.03 4.33 -3.91
N PHE A 417 -30.52 3.54 -2.96
CA PHE A 417 -31.35 2.78 -2.01
C PHE A 417 -30.87 3.00 -0.58
N PRO A 418 -31.59 3.83 0.21
CA PRO A 418 -31.82 3.58 1.62
C PRO A 418 -32.69 2.31 1.72
N THR A 419 -32.31 1.33 2.54
CA THR A 419 -32.94 0.00 2.52
C THR A 419 -34.03 -0.14 3.58
N ASP A 420 -35.30 0.05 3.17
CA ASP A 420 -36.46 -0.27 4.01
C ASP A 420 -36.87 -1.74 3.87
N HIS A 421 -36.75 -2.51 4.95
CA HIS A 421 -37.19 -3.90 5.03
C HIS A 421 -38.68 -4.03 5.42
N LEU A 422 -39.62 -3.75 4.51
CA LEU A 422 -40.94 -4.43 4.50
C LEU A 422 -41.66 -4.34 3.15
N THR A 423 -42.44 -5.38 2.84
CA THR A 423 -43.28 -5.60 1.63
C THR A 423 -42.55 -5.93 0.31
N ILE A 424 -42.54 -7.22 -0.04
CA ILE A 424 -43.22 -7.81 -1.22
C ILE A 424 -43.18 -9.35 -1.04
N PHE A 425 -44.10 -9.80 -0.21
CA PHE A 425 -44.59 -11.19 -0.11
C PHE A 425 -46.07 -11.04 0.26
N LEU A 426 -46.95 -11.83 -0.34
CA LEU A 426 -48.41 -11.85 -0.08
C LEU A 426 -49.22 -10.58 -0.47
N VAL A 427 -49.28 -10.22 -1.76
CA VAL A 427 -50.53 -9.74 -2.40
C VAL A 427 -50.60 -10.23 -3.85
N LEU A 428 -51.28 -11.35 -4.11
CA LEU A 428 -51.75 -11.71 -5.47
C LEU A 428 -52.80 -12.84 -5.45
N CYS A 429 -53.94 -12.60 -4.79
CA CYS A 429 -55.15 -13.43 -4.92
C CYS A 429 -56.41 -12.55 -4.90
N MET A 430 -57.21 -12.65 -5.97
CA MET A 430 -58.60 -12.19 -6.14
C MET A 430 -58.95 -10.70 -5.95
N VAL A 431 -59.35 -10.06 -7.07
CA VAL A 431 -60.66 -9.40 -7.38
C VAL A 431 -60.45 -8.71 -8.73
N VAL A 432 -60.80 -9.32 -9.88
CA VAL A 432 -62.13 -9.41 -10.51
C VAL A 432 -62.57 -8.09 -11.19
N VAL A 433 -62.44 -8.09 -12.53
CA VAL A 433 -63.30 -7.49 -13.58
C VAL A 433 -63.80 -6.04 -13.45
N VAL A 434 -63.42 -5.20 -14.41
CA VAL A 434 -64.31 -4.49 -15.39
C VAL A 434 -63.45 -4.09 -16.62
N SER A 435 -64.06 -3.88 -17.79
CA SER A 435 -63.37 -3.79 -19.09
C SER A 435 -63.49 -2.45 -19.82
N SER A 436 -62.57 -2.25 -20.78
CA SER A 436 -62.73 -1.57 -22.09
C SER A 436 -62.35 -0.09 -22.29
N ALA A 437 -61.75 0.15 -23.48
CA ALA A 437 -61.75 1.36 -24.33
C ALA A 437 -61.15 2.67 -23.76
N LEU A 438 -59.99 3.19 -24.23
CA LEU A 438 -59.80 3.80 -25.56
C LEU A 438 -58.33 4.23 -25.82
N GLY A 439 -57.99 4.50 -27.10
CA GLY A 439 -57.12 5.63 -27.51
C GLY A 439 -55.62 5.56 -27.22
N ALA A 440 -54.83 5.06 -28.18
CA ALA A 440 -53.36 5.04 -28.07
C ALA A 440 -52.68 6.39 -28.37
N THR A 441 -51.60 6.71 -27.63
CA THR A 441 -50.29 7.02 -28.23
C THR A 441 -49.14 6.77 -27.26
N LYS A 442 -48.17 6.00 -27.77
CA LYS A 442 -46.77 5.89 -27.32
C LYS A 442 -46.11 7.29 -27.21
N ASP A 443 -45.05 7.56 -26.44
CA ASP A 443 -43.94 6.70 -26.01
C ASP A 443 -43.44 7.06 -24.59
N LEU A 444 -43.36 6.05 -23.72
CA LEU A 444 -42.69 6.13 -22.41
C LEU A 444 -42.10 4.75 -22.08
N VAL A 445 -41.05 4.36 -22.82
CA VAL A 445 -40.36 3.08 -22.62
C VAL A 445 -39.67 3.11 -21.26
N SER A 446 -40.25 2.41 -20.29
CA SER A 446 -39.67 2.27 -18.95
C SER A 446 -38.29 1.63 -19.03
N SER A 447 -37.30 2.19 -18.34
CA SER A 447 -35.90 1.70 -18.34
C SER A 447 -35.70 0.44 -17.49
N ALA A 448 -36.55 -0.56 -17.67
CA ALA A 448 -36.41 -1.88 -17.06
C ALA A 448 -35.17 -2.59 -17.63
N SER A 449 -34.21 -2.92 -16.78
CA SER A 449 -33.05 -3.73 -17.15
C SER A 449 -33.44 -5.21 -17.07
N TYR A 450 -33.71 -5.83 -18.21
CA TYR A 450 -34.14 -7.23 -18.26
C TYR A 450 -32.98 -8.18 -17.89
N ALA A 451 -33.26 -9.14 -17.01
CA ALA A 451 -32.28 -10.11 -16.51
C ALA A 451 -32.63 -11.54 -16.97
N PHE A 452 -31.65 -12.20 -17.58
CA PHE A 452 -31.81 -13.47 -18.29
C PHE A 452 -30.93 -14.54 -17.63
N SER A 453 -31.52 -15.30 -16.70
CA SER A 453 -30.83 -16.39 -15.99
C SER A 453 -30.60 -17.59 -16.89
N VAL A 454 -29.35 -18.05 -17.01
CA VAL A 454 -29.01 -19.25 -17.82
C VAL A 454 -29.81 -20.49 -17.40
N ILE A 455 -30.19 -20.60 -16.12
CA ILE A 455 -31.06 -21.67 -15.59
C ILE A 455 -32.45 -21.62 -16.24
N SER A 456 -33.01 -20.43 -16.42
CA SER A 456 -34.33 -20.23 -17.06
C SER A 456 -34.32 -20.59 -18.55
N TYR A 457 -33.13 -20.73 -19.16
CA TYR A 457 -32.95 -21.20 -20.54
C TYR A 457 -32.47 -22.65 -20.64
N GLY A 458 -32.45 -23.37 -19.52
CA GLY A 458 -32.21 -24.82 -19.45
C GLY A 458 -30.86 -25.26 -18.88
N ALA A 459 -30.05 -24.35 -18.31
CA ALA A 459 -28.76 -24.73 -17.74
C ALA A 459 -28.93 -25.49 -16.40
N ILE A 460 -28.19 -26.59 -16.24
CA ILE A 460 -28.21 -27.42 -15.04
C ILE A 460 -27.14 -26.93 -14.04
N GLY A 461 -25.91 -26.67 -14.46
CA GLY A 461 -24.86 -26.15 -13.58
C GLY A 461 -24.38 -27.17 -12.52
N ASP A 462 -24.25 -28.43 -12.91
CA ASP A 462 -23.71 -29.55 -12.12
C ASP A 462 -22.20 -29.75 -12.29
N GLY A 463 -21.60 -29.19 -13.35
CA GLY A 463 -20.20 -29.36 -13.73
C GLY A 463 -19.95 -30.55 -14.67
N THR A 464 -21.00 -31.17 -15.21
CA THR A 464 -20.90 -32.34 -16.11
C THR A 464 -21.84 -32.24 -17.31
N THR A 465 -23.00 -31.59 -17.17
CA THR A 465 -23.93 -31.28 -18.25
C THR A 465 -23.40 -30.16 -19.14
N ASN A 466 -23.50 -30.34 -20.45
CA ASN A 466 -23.12 -29.34 -21.46
C ASN A 466 -24.15 -28.19 -21.52
N ASP A 467 -23.94 -27.14 -20.72
CA ASP A 467 -24.84 -26.00 -20.54
C ASP A 467 -24.81 -24.97 -21.70
N SER A 468 -23.94 -25.18 -22.70
CA SER A 468 -23.67 -24.26 -23.82
C SER A 468 -24.93 -23.73 -24.53
N GLN A 469 -25.89 -24.62 -24.81
CA GLN A 469 -27.11 -24.26 -25.52
C GLN A 469 -28.04 -23.35 -24.67
N ALA A 470 -28.03 -23.50 -23.35
CA ALA A 470 -28.79 -22.63 -22.45
C ALA A 470 -28.13 -21.25 -22.31
N PHE A 471 -26.80 -21.19 -22.26
CA PHE A 471 -26.06 -19.93 -22.28
C PHE A 471 -26.30 -19.15 -23.58
N MET A 472 -26.24 -19.81 -24.75
CA MET A 472 -26.51 -19.14 -26.03
C MET A 472 -27.96 -18.65 -26.16
N LYS A 473 -28.96 -19.39 -25.65
CA LYS A 473 -30.35 -18.94 -25.60
C LYS A 473 -30.55 -17.73 -24.67
N ALA A 474 -29.94 -17.75 -23.48
CA ALA A 474 -29.98 -16.63 -22.54
C ALA A 474 -29.28 -15.39 -23.10
N TRP A 475 -28.13 -15.56 -23.76
CA TRP A 475 -27.44 -14.50 -24.49
C TRP A 475 -28.31 -13.91 -25.59
N LYS A 476 -28.89 -14.74 -26.46
CA LYS A 476 -29.74 -14.28 -27.55
C LYS A 476 -30.90 -13.43 -27.04
N ALA A 477 -31.62 -13.91 -26.02
CA ALA A 477 -32.71 -13.16 -25.39
C ALA A 477 -32.26 -11.83 -24.77
N ALA A 478 -31.07 -11.79 -24.15
CA ALA A 478 -30.49 -10.55 -23.64
C ALA A 478 -30.02 -9.58 -24.73
N CYS A 479 -29.52 -10.10 -25.85
CA CYS A 479 -28.99 -9.33 -26.96
C CYS A 479 -30.11 -8.74 -27.84
N GLU A 480 -31.24 -9.44 -27.98
CA GLU A 480 -32.42 -8.99 -28.74
C GLU A 480 -33.39 -8.09 -27.92
N ALA A 481 -33.17 -7.96 -26.59
CA ALA A 481 -34.07 -7.26 -25.68
C ALA A 481 -34.31 -5.79 -26.07
N GLN A 482 -35.58 -5.37 -26.10
CA GLN A 482 -35.98 -3.98 -26.37
C GLN A 482 -35.83 -3.10 -25.11
N SER A 483 -34.59 -2.85 -24.69
CA SER A 483 -34.26 -2.10 -23.48
C SER A 483 -32.95 -1.32 -23.61
N LEU A 484 -32.75 -0.30 -22.77
CA LEU A 484 -31.47 0.45 -22.75
C LEU A 484 -30.29 -0.39 -22.25
N ALA A 485 -30.54 -1.41 -21.43
CA ALA A 485 -29.56 -2.38 -20.95
C ALA A 485 -30.21 -3.73 -20.64
N SER A 486 -29.43 -4.80 -20.75
CA SER A 486 -29.82 -6.17 -20.38
C SER A 486 -28.72 -6.88 -19.60
N THR A 487 -29.05 -7.95 -18.87
CA THR A 487 -28.10 -8.73 -18.08
C THR A 487 -28.26 -10.23 -18.33
N VAL A 488 -27.21 -10.90 -18.82
CA VAL A 488 -27.10 -12.37 -18.74
C VAL A 488 -26.61 -12.74 -17.34
N LEU A 489 -27.31 -13.66 -16.70
CA LEU A 489 -27.19 -13.93 -15.27
C LEU A 489 -26.79 -15.40 -15.03
N ILE A 490 -25.67 -15.62 -14.34
CA ILE A 490 -24.99 -16.93 -14.21
C ILE A 490 -24.93 -17.36 -12.72
N PRO A 491 -25.87 -18.16 -12.20
CA PRO A 491 -25.95 -18.46 -10.75
C PRO A 491 -24.76 -19.17 -10.12
N ALA A 492 -24.71 -19.14 -8.78
CA ALA A 492 -23.70 -19.79 -7.93
C ALA A 492 -23.71 -21.33 -8.03
N LYS A 493 -23.22 -21.82 -9.16
CA LYS A 493 -23.13 -23.21 -9.65
C LYS A 493 -21.86 -23.37 -10.51
N THR A 494 -21.60 -24.56 -11.02
CA THR A 494 -20.50 -24.84 -11.96
C THR A 494 -21.08 -25.29 -13.29
N PHE A 495 -20.88 -24.54 -14.36
CA PHE A 495 -21.43 -24.84 -15.69
C PHE A 495 -20.32 -25.39 -16.60
N LEU A 496 -20.52 -26.56 -17.20
CA LEU A 496 -19.60 -27.07 -18.22
C LEU A 496 -20.04 -26.54 -19.58
N LEU A 497 -19.16 -25.80 -20.25
CA LEU A 497 -19.43 -25.26 -21.58
C LEU A 497 -18.45 -25.88 -22.59
N LYS A 498 -18.98 -26.44 -23.67
CA LYS A 498 -18.24 -26.63 -24.92
C LYS A 498 -17.95 -25.25 -25.56
N PRO A 499 -17.11 -25.17 -26.60
CA PRO A 499 -16.85 -23.91 -27.30
C PRO A 499 -18.13 -23.18 -27.76
N VAL A 500 -18.22 -21.89 -27.45
CA VAL A 500 -19.38 -21.02 -27.71
C VAL A 500 -18.95 -19.63 -28.13
N THR A 501 -19.69 -19.04 -29.06
CA THR A 501 -19.55 -17.63 -29.45
C THR A 501 -20.85 -16.88 -29.18
N PHE A 502 -20.73 -15.79 -28.42
CA PHE A 502 -21.76 -14.83 -28.11
C PHE A 502 -21.58 -13.62 -29.04
N SER A 503 -22.39 -13.57 -30.11
CA SER A 503 -22.32 -12.48 -31.09
C SER A 503 -23.32 -11.37 -30.78
N GLY A 504 -22.92 -10.13 -31.05
CA GLY A 504 -23.80 -9.00 -31.34
C GLY A 504 -23.94 -8.77 -32.86
N PRO A 505 -24.33 -7.55 -33.29
CA PRO A 505 -24.70 -6.41 -32.46
C PRO A 505 -25.98 -6.68 -31.66
N CYS A 506 -26.08 -6.08 -30.47
CA CYS A 506 -27.23 -6.21 -29.59
C CYS A 506 -28.09 -4.94 -29.58
N THR A 507 -29.40 -5.10 -29.42
CA THR A 507 -30.37 -3.99 -29.31
C THR A 507 -30.11 -3.11 -28.08
N PRO A 508 -29.75 -3.65 -26.89
CA PRO A 508 -29.39 -2.82 -25.75
C PRO A 508 -28.03 -2.12 -25.90
N SER A 509 -27.99 -0.83 -25.55
CA SER A 509 -26.78 0.00 -25.58
C SER A 509 -25.63 -0.49 -24.68
N ARG A 510 -25.95 -1.39 -23.73
CA ARG A 510 -25.06 -2.05 -22.76
C ARG A 510 -25.58 -3.44 -22.48
N VAL A 511 -24.72 -4.45 -22.55
CA VAL A 511 -25.03 -5.82 -22.10
C VAL A 511 -24.13 -6.18 -20.94
N TYR A 512 -24.73 -6.60 -19.83
CA TYR A 512 -24.03 -7.07 -18.64
C TYR A 512 -23.94 -8.60 -18.64
N VAL A 513 -22.82 -9.15 -18.19
CA VAL A 513 -22.69 -10.58 -17.85
C VAL A 513 -22.31 -10.65 -16.37
N GLN A 514 -23.20 -11.21 -15.55
CA GLN A 514 -23.10 -11.18 -14.09
C GLN A 514 -23.22 -12.59 -13.48
N PRO A 515 -22.14 -13.11 -12.87
CA PRO A 515 -22.19 -14.27 -11.99
C PRO A 515 -23.02 -13.99 -10.71
N HIS A 516 -24.28 -14.45 -10.70
CA HIS A 516 -25.28 -14.13 -9.68
C HIS A 516 -24.95 -14.71 -8.30
N TYR A 517 -25.35 -13.95 -7.29
CA TYR A 517 -25.30 -14.32 -5.88
C TYR A 517 -26.72 -14.51 -5.35
N THR A 518 -27.09 -15.77 -5.05
CA THR A 518 -28.41 -16.05 -4.46
C THR A 518 -28.36 -15.80 -2.95
N LEU A 519 -29.12 -14.79 -2.48
CA LEU A 519 -29.24 -14.47 -1.06
C LEU A 519 -29.92 -15.61 -0.27
N LYS A 520 -29.11 -16.44 0.40
CA LYS A 520 -29.50 -17.15 1.62
C LYS A 520 -28.83 -16.45 2.81
N ILE A 521 -29.65 -15.99 3.75
CA ILE A 521 -29.23 -15.26 4.96
C ILE A 521 -28.20 -16.08 5.74
N GLN A 522 -26.94 -15.66 5.66
CA GLN A 522 -25.81 -16.18 6.43
C GLN A 522 -24.64 -15.21 6.20
N ASP A 523 -24.19 -14.59 7.28
CA ASP A 523 -23.39 -13.37 7.29
C ASP A 523 -21.88 -13.62 7.13
N GLU A 524 -21.48 -14.18 5.98
CA GLU A 524 -20.10 -14.24 5.52
C GLU A 524 -20.01 -14.17 3.99
N MET A 525 -19.09 -13.32 3.46
CA MET A 525 -18.23 -13.53 2.27
C MET A 525 -17.50 -12.27 1.73
N LEU A 526 -17.41 -11.17 2.49
CA LEU A 526 -16.60 -10.00 2.08
C LEU A 526 -15.10 -10.05 2.45
N LYS A 527 -14.64 -11.09 3.18
CA LYS A 527 -13.25 -11.21 3.67
C LYS A 527 -12.25 -11.88 2.70
N ARG A 528 -12.68 -12.44 1.56
CA ARG A 528 -11.92 -13.51 0.86
C ARG A 528 -11.12 -13.15 -0.41
N PHE A 529 -11.04 -11.89 -0.83
CA PHE A 529 -10.21 -11.47 -1.99
C PHE A 529 -9.34 -10.23 -1.70
N SER A 530 -8.49 -10.35 -0.67
CA SER A 530 -7.24 -9.56 -0.53
C SER A 530 -6.02 -10.42 -0.16
N SER A 531 -6.20 -11.74 -0.09
CA SER A 531 -5.14 -12.73 0.05
C SER A 531 -4.82 -13.32 -1.32
N SER A 532 -3.61 -13.06 -1.79
CA SER A 532 -2.82 -13.88 -2.73
C SER A 532 -3.57 -14.67 -3.81
N CYS A 533 -3.43 -14.21 -5.05
CA CYS A 533 -3.23 -15.16 -6.14
C CYS A 533 -1.95 -15.93 -5.84
N THR A 534 -2.10 -17.17 -5.38
CA THR A 534 -0.99 -18.08 -5.09
C THR A 534 -1.06 -19.26 -6.04
N ARG A 535 0.11 -19.62 -6.55
CA ARG A 535 0.33 -20.75 -7.43
C ARG A 535 -0.15 -22.06 -6.78
N PRO A 536 -0.77 -22.99 -7.52
CA PRO A 536 -0.91 -24.36 -7.05
C PRO A 536 0.47 -24.94 -6.69
N SER A 537 0.59 -25.58 -5.54
CA SER A 537 1.80 -26.29 -5.14
C SER A 537 2.10 -27.45 -6.10
N LYS A 538 3.38 -27.76 -6.30
CA LYS A 538 3.86 -28.77 -7.25
C LYS A 538 3.07 -30.09 -7.15
N TYR A 539 2.39 -30.45 -8.22
CA TYR A 539 1.99 -31.82 -8.52
C TYR A 539 2.80 -32.31 -9.73
N SER A 540 3.42 -33.48 -9.60
CA SER A 540 4.05 -34.19 -10.71
C SER A 540 3.00 -34.80 -11.63
N ALA A 541 3.33 -34.94 -12.93
CA ALA A 541 2.47 -35.63 -13.88
C ALA A 541 2.52 -37.15 -13.63
N GLY A 542 1.62 -37.63 -12.75
CA GLY A 542 1.55 -39.03 -12.35
C GLY A 542 0.84 -39.17 -11.01
N ASP A 543 -0.50 -39.19 -11.05
CA ASP A 543 -1.42 -39.90 -10.13
C ASP A 543 -2.86 -39.39 -10.39
N ILE A 544 -3.46 -39.88 -11.47
CA ILE A 544 -4.89 -39.66 -11.76
C ILE A 544 -5.64 -40.93 -11.34
N ASN A 545 -6.20 -40.98 -10.13
CA ASN A 545 -7.36 -41.82 -9.78
C ASN A 545 -7.91 -41.52 -8.37
N GLY A 546 -9.21 -41.23 -8.29
CA GLY A 546 -10.00 -41.59 -7.09
C GLY A 546 -10.00 -40.69 -5.85
N VAL A 547 -10.27 -39.38 -5.98
CA VAL A 547 -10.82 -38.59 -4.84
C VAL A 547 -12.03 -37.77 -5.31
N GLU A 548 -13.20 -38.03 -4.73
CA GLU A 548 -14.45 -37.33 -5.05
C GLU A 548 -14.60 -36.05 -4.20
N LEU A 549 -14.47 -34.88 -4.82
CA LEU A 549 -14.48 -33.59 -4.12
C LEU A 549 -15.89 -33.15 -3.68
N LYS A 550 -16.32 -33.54 -2.48
CA LYS A 550 -17.62 -33.13 -1.90
C LYS A 550 -17.54 -31.95 -0.93
N THR A 551 -17.94 -30.77 -1.42
CA THR A 551 -18.46 -29.57 -0.71
C THR A 551 -17.49 -28.80 0.21
N MET A 552 -17.39 -27.46 0.13
CA MET A 552 -18.51 -26.50 0.27
C MET A 552 -18.42 -25.26 -0.64
N ASN A 553 -19.59 -24.84 -1.15
CA ASN A 553 -19.74 -23.71 -2.07
C ASN A 553 -20.09 -22.38 -1.37
N ARG A 554 -19.33 -21.32 -1.68
CA ARG A 554 -19.83 -19.93 -1.85
C ARG A 554 -19.02 -19.25 -2.95
N VAL A 555 -19.38 -19.51 -4.20
CA VAL A 555 -18.68 -19.00 -5.39
C VAL A 555 -19.69 -18.30 -6.29
N SER A 556 -19.31 -17.15 -6.85
CA SER A 556 -19.98 -16.63 -8.06
C SER A 556 -19.90 -17.68 -9.16
N GLY A 557 -20.92 -17.81 -10.01
CA GLY A 557 -21.02 -18.89 -11.01
C GLY A 557 -19.71 -19.18 -11.76
N ASN A 558 -19.27 -20.44 -11.68
CA ASN A 558 -18.06 -20.96 -12.32
C ASN A 558 -18.37 -21.48 -13.72
N ILE A 559 -17.44 -21.26 -14.64
CA ILE A 559 -17.48 -21.84 -15.98
C ILE A 559 -16.25 -22.75 -16.13
N ILE A 560 -16.45 -24.00 -16.55
CA ILE A 560 -15.38 -24.98 -16.76
C ILE A 560 -15.42 -25.55 -18.17
N ALA A 561 -14.25 -25.81 -18.73
CA ALA A 561 -14.10 -26.40 -20.05
C ALA A 561 -14.26 -27.94 -20.03
N PRO A 562 -14.39 -28.62 -21.19
CA PRO A 562 -14.44 -30.07 -21.25
C PRO A 562 -13.06 -30.72 -21.03
N ASN A 563 -12.98 -31.73 -20.16
CA ASN A 563 -11.73 -32.41 -19.80
C ASN A 563 -11.24 -33.47 -20.80
N LYS A 564 -11.85 -33.57 -22.00
CA LYS A 564 -11.39 -34.47 -23.08
C LYS A 564 -11.30 -33.71 -24.39
N LYS A 565 -10.20 -33.86 -25.13
CA LYS A 565 -10.02 -33.26 -26.47
C LYS A 565 -11.17 -33.61 -27.43
N SER A 566 -11.73 -34.82 -27.32
CA SER A 566 -12.89 -35.28 -28.11
C SER A 566 -14.23 -34.59 -27.77
N GLU A 567 -14.27 -33.73 -26.76
CA GLU A 567 -15.47 -32.93 -26.42
C GLU A 567 -15.36 -31.49 -26.93
N TRP A 568 -14.24 -31.13 -27.56
CA TRP A 568 -14.02 -29.89 -28.28
C TRP A 568 -14.28 -30.12 -29.78
N ASP A 569 -15.54 -30.29 -30.16
CA ASP A 569 -15.92 -30.65 -31.54
C ASP A 569 -15.64 -29.53 -32.55
N GLY A 570 -14.71 -29.77 -33.47
CA GLY A 570 -14.45 -28.90 -34.63
C GLY A 570 -12.97 -28.78 -35.00
N SER A 571 -12.66 -28.75 -36.29
CA SER A 571 -11.32 -28.40 -36.76
C SER A 571 -11.06 -26.90 -36.59
N HIS A 572 -9.88 -26.54 -36.09
CA HIS A 572 -9.40 -25.14 -35.93
C HIS A 572 -10.20 -24.25 -34.95
N ILE A 573 -10.53 -24.76 -33.76
CA ILE A 573 -11.13 -23.96 -32.68
C ILE A 573 -10.07 -23.00 -32.08
N ASN A 574 -10.14 -21.72 -32.42
CA ASN A 574 -9.22 -20.69 -31.90
C ASN A 574 -9.63 -20.11 -30.53
N SER A 575 -10.88 -20.28 -30.11
CA SER A 575 -11.45 -19.70 -28.89
C SER A 575 -12.46 -20.66 -28.23
N TRP A 576 -12.41 -20.76 -26.90
CA TRP A 576 -13.38 -21.52 -26.10
C TRP A 576 -14.64 -20.69 -25.83
N LEU A 577 -14.51 -19.57 -25.10
CA LEU A 577 -15.57 -18.60 -24.88
C LEU A 577 -15.24 -17.37 -25.72
N SER A 578 -16.11 -16.99 -26.67
CA SER A 578 -15.91 -15.80 -27.51
C SER A 578 -17.07 -14.82 -27.38
N PHE A 579 -16.76 -13.53 -27.30
CA PHE A 579 -17.69 -12.41 -27.44
C PHE A 579 -17.28 -11.61 -28.68
N SER A 580 -18.19 -11.46 -29.65
CA SER A 580 -17.91 -10.78 -30.92
C SER A 580 -18.93 -9.69 -31.23
N ASP A 581 -18.48 -8.52 -31.71
CA ASP A 581 -19.31 -7.43 -32.25
C ASP A 581 -20.28 -6.78 -31.22
N ILE A 582 -19.83 -6.58 -29.98
CA ILE A 582 -20.67 -6.07 -28.87
C ILE A 582 -20.11 -4.76 -28.28
N ASN A 583 -20.84 -3.67 -28.45
CA ASN A 583 -20.53 -2.39 -27.82
C ASN A 583 -20.98 -2.37 -26.33
N ASN A 584 -20.15 -1.79 -25.48
CA ASN A 584 -20.33 -1.63 -24.03
C ASN A 584 -20.68 -2.93 -23.27
N LEU A 585 -20.01 -4.04 -23.62
CA LEU A 585 -20.07 -5.29 -22.84
C LEU A 585 -19.45 -5.08 -21.45
N ILE A 586 -20.14 -5.47 -20.38
CA ILE A 586 -19.69 -5.30 -18.99
C ILE A 586 -19.75 -6.65 -18.26
N ILE A 587 -18.59 -7.26 -18.02
CA ILE A 587 -18.45 -8.53 -17.29
C ILE A 587 -17.86 -8.25 -15.90
N ASN A 588 -18.70 -8.34 -14.87
CA ASN A 588 -18.36 -8.02 -13.49
C ASN A 588 -18.74 -9.17 -12.55
N GLY A 589 -17.80 -9.65 -11.72
CA GLY A 589 -18.10 -10.66 -10.71
C GLY A 589 -16.88 -11.11 -9.91
N ARG A 590 -17.00 -12.25 -9.22
CA ARG A 590 -15.87 -13.01 -8.63
C ARG A 590 -15.91 -14.49 -9.05
N GLY A 591 -16.46 -14.75 -10.25
CA GLY A 591 -16.59 -16.11 -10.80
C GLY A 591 -15.24 -16.62 -11.29
N GLN A 592 -15.13 -17.95 -11.42
CA GLN A 592 -13.94 -18.61 -11.96
C GLN A 592 -14.20 -19.09 -13.40
N ILE A 593 -13.20 -18.95 -14.25
CA ILE A 593 -13.16 -19.54 -15.60
C ILE A 593 -11.95 -20.49 -15.61
N ASP A 594 -12.21 -21.80 -15.58
CA ASP A 594 -11.18 -22.85 -15.62
C ASP A 594 -11.16 -23.52 -17.00
N GLY A 595 -10.08 -23.30 -17.74
CA GLY A 595 -9.88 -23.83 -19.08
C GLY A 595 -9.41 -25.29 -19.13
N GLN A 596 -9.10 -25.91 -17.98
CA GLN A 596 -8.67 -27.31 -17.85
C GLN A 596 -7.53 -27.72 -18.81
N GLY A 597 -6.62 -26.78 -19.07
CA GLY A 597 -5.58 -26.82 -20.11
C GLY A 597 -4.57 -27.96 -20.00
N SER A 598 -4.48 -28.66 -18.86
CA SER A 598 -3.53 -29.75 -18.63
C SER A 598 -3.60 -30.89 -19.63
N ILE A 599 -4.76 -31.10 -20.27
CA ILE A 599 -4.92 -32.12 -21.32
C ILE A 599 -4.23 -31.73 -22.64
N TRP A 600 -3.99 -30.43 -22.85
CA TRP A 600 -3.34 -29.88 -24.06
C TRP A 600 -1.83 -29.84 -23.89
N TRP A 601 -1.33 -29.40 -22.72
CA TRP A 601 0.09 -29.21 -22.44
C TRP A 601 0.96 -30.49 -22.50
N GLN A 602 0.35 -31.68 -22.42
CA GLN A 602 1.05 -32.97 -22.49
C GLN A 602 1.68 -33.29 -23.86
N GLN A 603 1.36 -32.53 -24.92
CA GLN A 603 1.93 -32.70 -26.25
C GLN A 603 2.28 -31.33 -26.86
N PRO A 604 3.55 -30.88 -26.77
CA PRO A 604 3.95 -29.50 -27.07
C PRO A 604 3.92 -29.11 -28.57
N CYS A 605 3.47 -30.02 -29.45
CA CYS A 605 3.45 -29.81 -30.91
C CYS A 605 2.03 -29.66 -31.50
N ILE A 606 0.99 -29.54 -30.67
CA ILE A 606 -0.39 -29.38 -31.16
C ILE A 606 -0.59 -27.93 -31.65
N GLN A 607 -0.60 -27.74 -32.97
CA GLN A 607 -1.20 -26.55 -33.56
C GLN A 607 -2.74 -26.64 -33.45
N ASN A 608 -3.40 -25.48 -33.33
CA ASN A 608 -4.85 -25.33 -33.11
C ASN A 608 -5.32 -25.67 -31.68
N VAL A 609 -4.81 -24.92 -30.69
CA VAL A 609 -5.32 -24.91 -29.30
C VAL A 609 -6.02 -23.59 -29.02
N ALA A 610 -7.18 -23.65 -28.36
CA ALA A 610 -8.08 -22.54 -28.14
C ALA A 610 -7.67 -21.61 -26.98
N SER A 611 -7.92 -20.31 -27.14
CA SER A 611 -7.83 -19.33 -26.04
C SER A 611 -9.07 -19.41 -25.14
N ALA A 612 -8.94 -19.27 -23.81
CA ALA A 612 -10.07 -19.49 -22.89
C ALA A 612 -11.19 -18.45 -23.03
N LEU A 613 -10.86 -17.15 -23.05
CA LEU A 613 -11.82 -16.07 -23.26
C LEU A 613 -11.35 -15.11 -24.36
N THR A 614 -12.21 -14.80 -25.32
CA THR A 614 -11.92 -13.96 -26.48
C THR A 614 -12.92 -12.82 -26.58
N PHE A 615 -12.42 -11.62 -26.84
CA PHE A 615 -13.21 -10.45 -27.21
C PHE A 615 -12.77 -9.98 -28.59
N ASN A 616 -13.73 -9.79 -29.50
CA ASN A 616 -13.49 -9.36 -30.87
C ASN A 616 -14.45 -8.23 -31.25
N ARG A 617 -13.93 -7.06 -31.68
CA ARG A 617 -14.73 -5.87 -32.02
C ARG A 617 -15.69 -5.42 -30.90
N CYS A 618 -15.27 -5.62 -29.64
CA CYS A 618 -16.06 -5.32 -28.45
C CYS A 618 -15.67 -3.95 -27.85
N ASN A 619 -16.19 -2.86 -28.41
CA ASN A 619 -15.82 -1.51 -27.99
C ASN A 619 -16.43 -1.12 -26.64
N GLY A 620 -15.72 -0.35 -25.82
CA GLY A 620 -16.17 0.06 -24.48
C GLY A 620 -16.26 -1.09 -23.46
N LEU A 621 -15.64 -2.24 -23.78
CA LEU A 621 -15.57 -3.43 -22.93
C LEU A 621 -15.09 -3.10 -21.51
N ARG A 622 -15.74 -3.68 -20.49
CA ARG A 622 -15.28 -3.64 -19.10
C ARG A 622 -15.26 -5.05 -18.53
N LEU A 623 -14.10 -5.52 -18.08
CA LEU A 623 -13.92 -6.84 -17.46
C LEU A 623 -13.27 -6.67 -16.08
N ASN A 624 -13.95 -7.13 -15.03
CA ASN A 624 -13.49 -6.89 -13.66
C ASN A 624 -13.79 -8.03 -12.66
N GLY A 625 -12.75 -8.41 -11.91
CA GLY A 625 -12.85 -9.22 -10.67
C GLY A 625 -12.84 -10.74 -10.84
N LEU A 626 -12.75 -11.26 -12.07
CA LEU A 626 -12.75 -12.70 -12.33
C LEU A 626 -11.40 -13.37 -12.03
N THR A 627 -11.46 -14.66 -11.73
CA THR A 627 -10.29 -15.55 -11.66
C THR A 627 -10.26 -16.43 -12.91
N HIS A 628 -9.13 -16.45 -13.62
CA HIS A 628 -8.88 -17.31 -14.78
C HIS A 628 -7.84 -18.35 -14.41
N ILE A 629 -8.12 -19.61 -14.74
CA ILE A 629 -7.35 -20.78 -14.28
C ILE A 629 -7.05 -21.67 -15.50
N ASN A 630 -5.81 -22.15 -15.59
CA ASN A 630 -5.40 -23.25 -16.49
C ASN A 630 -5.97 -23.15 -17.92
N SER A 631 -5.80 -22.02 -18.61
CA SER A 631 -6.26 -21.93 -20.00
C SER A 631 -5.48 -22.90 -20.92
N PRO A 632 -6.10 -23.52 -21.94
CA PRO A 632 -5.39 -24.37 -22.90
C PRO A 632 -4.29 -23.62 -23.65
N ARG A 633 -4.59 -22.38 -24.03
CA ARG A 633 -3.68 -21.38 -24.61
C ARG A 633 -3.84 -20.04 -23.86
N SER A 634 -3.87 -18.88 -24.53
CA SER A 634 -4.06 -17.56 -23.93
C SER A 634 -5.34 -17.47 -23.09
N HIS A 635 -5.27 -16.93 -21.86
CA HIS A 635 -6.39 -16.86 -20.93
C HIS A 635 -7.45 -15.84 -21.34
N ILE A 636 -7.01 -14.70 -21.88
CA ILE A 636 -7.85 -13.60 -22.38
C ILE A 636 -7.23 -13.10 -23.69
N THR A 637 -8.04 -12.88 -24.72
CA THR A 637 -7.63 -12.18 -25.95
C THR A 637 -8.55 -11.01 -26.24
N ILE A 638 -7.99 -9.88 -26.66
CA ILE A 638 -8.67 -8.61 -26.93
C ILE A 638 -8.28 -8.17 -28.34
N THR A 639 -9.21 -8.33 -29.27
CA THR A 639 -8.95 -8.20 -30.72
C THR A 639 -9.87 -7.15 -31.32
N HIS A 640 -9.33 -6.21 -32.09
CA HIS A 640 -10.10 -5.15 -32.77
C HIS A 640 -11.02 -4.29 -31.86
N CYS A 641 -10.70 -4.16 -30.57
CA CYS A 641 -11.55 -3.47 -29.58
C CYS A 641 -11.06 -2.03 -29.33
N ASN A 642 -11.98 -1.06 -29.26
CA ASN A 642 -11.68 0.31 -28.84
C ASN A 642 -12.19 0.60 -27.41
N GLY A 643 -11.36 1.18 -26.52
CA GLY A 643 -11.79 1.68 -25.22
C GLY A 643 -12.03 0.61 -24.14
N ALA A 644 -11.30 -0.51 -24.20
CA ALA A 644 -11.46 -1.63 -23.28
C ALA A 644 -10.78 -1.39 -21.92
N VAL A 645 -11.43 -1.76 -20.81
CA VAL A 645 -10.89 -1.60 -19.45
C VAL A 645 -10.96 -2.92 -18.68
N ILE A 646 -9.77 -3.47 -18.39
CA ILE A 646 -9.57 -4.76 -17.72
C ILE A 646 -8.95 -4.51 -16.34
N SER A 647 -9.58 -4.97 -15.25
CA SER A 647 -9.01 -4.74 -13.93
C SER A 647 -9.31 -5.74 -12.82
N ASN A 648 -8.40 -5.77 -11.84
CA ASN A 648 -8.52 -6.58 -10.62
C ASN A 648 -8.70 -8.09 -10.91
N LEU A 649 -7.98 -8.62 -11.91
CA LEU A 649 -8.04 -10.03 -12.30
C LEU A 649 -6.97 -10.87 -11.59
N CYS A 650 -7.26 -12.16 -11.46
CA CYS A 650 -6.34 -13.18 -10.98
C CYS A 650 -6.18 -14.25 -12.06
N ILE A 651 -5.03 -14.32 -12.73
CA ILE A 651 -4.78 -15.28 -13.82
C ILE A 651 -3.64 -16.23 -13.39
N VAL A 652 -3.90 -17.54 -13.42
CA VAL A 652 -2.96 -18.57 -12.92
C VAL A 652 -2.87 -19.83 -13.78
N ALA A 653 -1.64 -20.22 -14.14
CA ALA A 653 -1.27 -21.49 -14.75
C ALA A 653 0.16 -21.92 -14.34
N PRO A 654 0.60 -23.18 -14.58
CA PRO A 654 1.98 -23.63 -14.31
C PRO A 654 3.05 -22.94 -15.20
N GLU A 655 4.32 -22.91 -14.80
CA GLU A 655 5.43 -22.44 -15.67
C GLU A 655 5.54 -23.28 -16.94
N THR A 656 5.34 -24.59 -16.79
CA THR A 656 5.53 -25.57 -17.85
C THR A 656 4.29 -25.71 -18.74
N SER A 657 3.40 -24.71 -18.75
CA SER A 657 2.19 -24.71 -19.57
C SER A 657 2.39 -23.81 -20.81
N PRO A 658 2.68 -24.38 -21.99
CA PRO A 658 3.11 -23.63 -23.17
C PRO A 658 2.00 -22.73 -23.69
N ASN A 659 2.36 -21.52 -24.14
CA ASN A 659 1.46 -20.55 -24.77
C ASN A 659 0.20 -20.24 -23.92
N THR A 660 0.36 -20.22 -22.59
CA THR A 660 -0.70 -19.88 -21.64
C THR A 660 -0.71 -18.40 -21.30
N ASP A 661 -0.56 -17.57 -22.33
CA ASP A 661 -0.44 -16.12 -22.24
C ASP A 661 -1.57 -15.51 -21.38
N GLY A 662 -1.28 -14.44 -20.64
CA GLY A 662 -2.22 -13.87 -19.67
C GLY A 662 -3.32 -13.05 -20.32
N ILE A 663 -2.91 -12.05 -21.11
CA ILE A 663 -3.81 -11.19 -21.89
C ILE A 663 -3.13 -10.85 -23.23
N ASP A 664 -3.72 -11.29 -24.34
CA ASP A 664 -3.27 -10.91 -25.68
C ASP A 664 -4.07 -9.70 -26.18
N ILE A 665 -3.40 -8.74 -26.80
CA ILE A 665 -4.02 -7.54 -27.38
C ILE A 665 -3.58 -7.42 -28.84
N SER A 666 -4.53 -7.32 -29.78
CA SER A 666 -4.24 -7.09 -31.21
C SER A 666 -5.28 -6.19 -31.87
N GLY A 667 -4.90 -5.40 -32.87
CA GLY A 667 -5.81 -4.52 -33.61
C GLY A 667 -6.59 -3.49 -32.77
N SER A 668 -6.20 -3.28 -31.50
CA SER A 668 -7.06 -2.68 -30.47
C SER A 668 -6.55 -1.33 -30.00
N THR A 669 -7.45 -0.41 -29.67
CA THR A 669 -7.11 0.98 -29.29
C THR A 669 -7.66 1.35 -27.91
N SER A 670 -6.98 2.23 -27.16
CA SER A 670 -7.42 2.74 -25.85
C SER A 670 -7.71 1.62 -24.83
N VAL A 671 -6.80 0.65 -24.71
CA VAL A 671 -6.95 -0.52 -23.81
C VAL A 671 -6.21 -0.28 -22.49
N GLN A 672 -6.91 -0.41 -21.37
CA GLN A 672 -6.34 -0.27 -20.03
C GLN A 672 -6.32 -1.62 -19.29
N VAL A 673 -5.15 -2.03 -18.79
CA VAL A 673 -5.01 -3.22 -17.93
C VAL A 673 -4.43 -2.81 -16.58
N ARG A 674 -5.15 -3.07 -15.47
CA ARG A 674 -4.69 -2.57 -14.16
C ARG A 674 -5.07 -3.39 -12.92
N ASN A 675 -4.22 -3.35 -11.91
CA ASN A 675 -4.40 -3.98 -10.59
C ASN A 675 -4.51 -5.53 -10.64
N SER A 676 -3.98 -6.18 -11.68
CA SER A 676 -4.12 -7.64 -11.87
C SER A 676 -2.87 -8.41 -11.46
N TYR A 677 -3.06 -9.67 -11.06
CA TYR A 677 -1.99 -10.67 -10.95
C TYR A 677 -2.08 -11.63 -12.13
N ILE A 678 -0.95 -11.95 -12.74
CA ILE A 678 -0.84 -12.90 -13.84
C ILE A 678 0.43 -13.75 -13.61
N GLY A 679 0.27 -15.06 -13.47
CA GLY A 679 1.38 -16.01 -13.37
C GLY A 679 1.10 -17.26 -14.16
N THR A 680 1.80 -17.45 -15.28
CA THR A 680 1.51 -18.50 -16.28
C THR A 680 2.81 -19.10 -16.83
N GLY A 681 2.75 -19.82 -17.95
CA GLY A 681 3.92 -20.38 -18.65
C GLY A 681 4.38 -19.62 -19.90
N ASP A 682 3.71 -18.53 -20.28
CA ASP A 682 4.08 -17.70 -21.44
C ASP A 682 3.90 -16.20 -21.15
N ASP A 683 3.73 -15.33 -22.15
CA ASP A 683 3.71 -13.88 -21.96
C ASP A 683 2.58 -13.43 -21.00
N CYS A 684 2.94 -12.64 -19.98
CA CYS A 684 2.02 -12.07 -18.99
C CYS A 684 0.97 -11.18 -19.68
N ILE A 685 1.43 -10.33 -20.59
CA ILE A 685 0.58 -9.56 -21.51
C ILE A 685 1.34 -9.47 -22.85
N ALA A 686 0.69 -9.87 -23.94
CA ALA A 686 1.21 -9.76 -25.30
C ALA A 686 0.50 -8.63 -26.06
N ILE A 687 1.24 -7.81 -26.82
CA ILE A 687 0.69 -6.73 -27.65
C ILE A 687 1.17 -6.91 -29.10
N SER A 688 0.26 -7.28 -29.98
CA SER A 688 0.48 -7.52 -31.41
C SER A 688 0.07 -6.32 -32.26
N GLY A 689 0.34 -6.39 -33.57
CA GLY A 689 0.11 -5.31 -34.51
C GLY A 689 -1.33 -4.80 -34.61
N GLY A 690 -1.45 -3.59 -35.15
CA GLY A 690 -2.69 -2.80 -35.23
C GLY A 690 -3.12 -2.17 -33.90
N SER A 691 -2.28 -2.19 -32.86
CA SER A 691 -2.67 -1.77 -31.51
C SER A 691 -2.12 -0.39 -31.11
N SER A 692 -2.92 0.45 -30.43
CA SER A 692 -2.46 1.76 -29.93
C SER A 692 -3.14 2.26 -28.66
N ASP A 693 -2.55 3.24 -27.95
CA ASP A 693 -3.03 3.74 -26.64
C ASP A 693 -3.30 2.59 -25.66
N ILE A 694 -2.23 1.88 -25.29
CA ILE A 694 -2.30 0.69 -24.42
C ILE A 694 -1.63 1.01 -23.08
N ASN A 695 -2.41 1.03 -21.99
CA ASN A 695 -1.98 1.52 -20.68
C ASN A 695 -2.06 0.42 -19.62
N ILE A 696 -0.92 -0.18 -19.31
CA ILE A 696 -0.75 -1.27 -18.34
C ILE A 696 -0.20 -0.68 -17.04
N SER A 697 -0.90 -0.82 -15.91
CA SER A 697 -0.40 -0.29 -14.63
C SER A 697 -0.74 -1.09 -13.38
N ARG A 698 0.25 -1.19 -12.47
CA ARG A 698 0.14 -1.99 -11.22
C ARG A 698 -0.26 -3.45 -11.49
N VAL A 699 0.32 -4.04 -12.53
CA VAL A 699 0.22 -5.49 -12.80
C VAL A 699 1.40 -6.20 -12.13
N THR A 700 1.15 -7.35 -11.52
CA THR A 700 2.20 -8.28 -11.09
C THR A 700 2.24 -9.45 -12.07
N CYS A 701 3.33 -9.54 -12.81
CA CYS A 701 3.67 -10.68 -13.66
C CYS A 701 4.57 -11.63 -12.86
N GLY A 702 4.27 -12.93 -12.84
CA GLY A 702 5.18 -13.90 -12.25
C GLY A 702 4.54 -15.23 -11.86
N PRO A 703 5.09 -16.38 -12.30
CA PRO A 703 6.12 -16.52 -13.34
C PRO A 703 5.53 -16.36 -14.76
N GLY A 704 6.31 -16.66 -15.81
CA GLY A 704 5.92 -16.53 -17.22
C GLY A 704 6.98 -15.79 -18.05
N HIS A 705 6.65 -15.35 -19.26
CA HIS A 705 7.59 -14.70 -20.19
C HIS A 705 7.64 -13.17 -20.12
N GLY A 706 6.92 -12.53 -19.20
CA GLY A 706 6.94 -11.06 -19.02
C GLY A 706 5.97 -10.32 -19.93
N ILE A 707 6.16 -9.02 -20.14
CA ILE A 707 5.29 -8.21 -21.02
C ILE A 707 6.00 -8.02 -22.35
N SER A 708 5.37 -8.48 -23.42
CA SER A 708 5.94 -8.53 -24.76
C SER A 708 5.14 -7.74 -25.77
N ILE A 709 5.83 -6.95 -26.59
CA ILE A 709 5.30 -6.33 -27.80
C ILE A 709 5.83 -7.12 -28.99
N GLY A 710 4.92 -7.62 -29.83
CA GLY A 710 5.20 -8.51 -30.96
C GLY A 710 4.92 -9.98 -30.68
N ALA A 711 5.32 -10.91 -31.55
CA ALA A 711 6.29 -10.72 -32.63
C ALA A 711 5.72 -9.97 -33.85
N LEU A 712 6.24 -8.77 -34.12
CA LEU A 712 5.76 -7.90 -35.21
C LEU A 712 6.47 -8.22 -36.54
N GLY A 713 5.79 -8.04 -37.66
CA GLY A 713 6.34 -8.08 -39.02
C GLY A 713 6.44 -9.49 -39.62
N HIS A 714 5.73 -10.48 -39.06
CA HIS A 714 5.76 -11.86 -39.58
C HIS A 714 5.12 -11.95 -40.98
N GLY A 715 5.94 -11.84 -42.02
CA GLY A 715 5.51 -11.91 -43.41
C GLY A 715 4.74 -10.68 -43.92
N GLY A 716 4.87 -9.50 -43.29
CA GLY A 716 4.08 -8.33 -43.67
C GLY A 716 4.45 -7.00 -43.01
N TYR A 717 3.44 -6.13 -42.91
CA TYR A 717 3.50 -4.78 -42.36
C TYR A 717 2.72 -4.72 -41.04
N ASP A 718 3.38 -4.33 -39.94
CA ASP A 718 2.78 -4.24 -38.61
C ASP A 718 3.00 -2.87 -37.96
N THR A 719 2.02 -2.41 -37.18
CA THR A 719 2.11 -1.14 -36.43
C THR A 719 1.70 -1.27 -34.98
N VAL A 720 2.47 -0.66 -34.07
CA VAL A 720 2.12 -0.49 -32.65
C VAL A 720 2.51 0.92 -32.19
N GLU A 721 1.66 1.67 -31.48
CA GLU A 721 2.10 2.95 -30.89
C GLU A 721 1.40 3.41 -29.61
N ASP A 722 2.05 4.30 -28.85
CA ASP A 722 1.52 4.89 -27.60
C ASP A 722 1.25 3.82 -26.52
N ILE A 723 2.31 3.12 -26.14
CA ILE A 723 2.26 1.98 -25.21
C ILE A 723 2.91 2.36 -23.88
N HIS A 724 2.14 2.35 -22.80
CA HIS A 724 2.58 2.77 -21.47
C HIS A 724 2.47 1.63 -20.45
N VAL A 725 3.61 1.12 -19.99
CA VAL A 725 3.67 0.09 -18.93
C VAL A 725 4.30 0.71 -17.69
N LYS A 726 3.54 0.82 -16.57
CA LYS A 726 4.04 1.58 -15.39
C LYS A 726 3.66 1.05 -14.01
N ASN A 727 4.62 1.14 -13.08
CA ASN A 727 4.54 0.60 -11.71
C ASN A 727 4.21 -0.92 -11.69
N CYS A 728 4.68 -1.68 -12.68
CA CYS A 728 4.49 -3.13 -12.74
C CYS A 728 5.65 -3.84 -12.04
N THR A 729 5.38 -5.05 -11.53
CA THR A 729 6.38 -5.91 -10.87
C THR A 729 6.46 -7.25 -11.58
N PHE A 730 7.67 -7.70 -11.88
CA PHE A 730 7.97 -9.00 -12.45
C PHE A 730 8.72 -9.85 -11.43
N LYS A 731 8.31 -11.10 -11.26
CA LYS A 731 8.93 -12.07 -10.35
C LYS A 731 9.13 -13.39 -11.07
N GLU A 732 10.36 -13.91 -11.06
CA GLU A 732 10.64 -15.27 -11.56
C GLU A 732 10.13 -15.46 -13.02
N THR A 733 10.26 -14.42 -13.86
CA THR A 733 9.85 -14.45 -15.26
C THR A 733 11.06 -14.63 -16.19
N LEU A 734 10.88 -15.37 -17.29
CA LEU A 734 11.92 -15.55 -18.31
C LEU A 734 12.35 -14.22 -18.94
N ASN A 735 11.40 -13.29 -19.16
CA ASN A 735 11.72 -11.93 -19.59
C ASN A 735 11.00 -10.90 -18.71
N GLY A 736 11.49 -9.67 -18.71
CA GLY A 736 10.84 -8.54 -18.05
C GLY A 736 9.95 -7.79 -19.04
N VAL A 737 10.55 -6.84 -19.74
CA VAL A 737 9.92 -6.07 -20.82
C VAL A 737 10.62 -6.36 -22.15
N ARG A 738 9.86 -6.74 -23.17
CA ARG A 738 10.38 -7.27 -24.44
C ARG A 738 9.70 -6.62 -25.65
N LEU A 739 10.48 -6.17 -26.63
CA LEU A 739 10.04 -6.08 -28.03
C LEU A 739 10.64 -7.24 -28.81
N LYS A 740 9.83 -7.86 -29.67
CA LYS A 740 10.23 -8.92 -30.62
C LYS A 740 9.69 -8.58 -32.02
N THR A 741 10.55 -8.57 -33.05
CA THR A 741 10.15 -8.32 -34.45
C THR A 741 10.94 -9.21 -35.41
N TRP A 742 10.30 -9.65 -36.48
CA TRP A 742 10.92 -10.51 -37.50
C TRP A 742 11.78 -9.70 -38.48
N GLN A 743 12.92 -10.28 -38.90
CA GLN A 743 13.62 -9.84 -40.10
C GLN A 743 12.78 -10.12 -41.36
N GLY A 744 12.88 -9.23 -42.34
CA GLY A 744 11.99 -9.19 -43.50
C GLY A 744 10.74 -8.33 -43.29
N GLY A 745 10.30 -8.16 -42.04
CA GLY A 745 9.11 -7.39 -41.68
C GLY A 745 9.19 -5.90 -42.00
N SER A 746 8.04 -5.22 -41.96
CA SER A 746 7.92 -3.78 -42.24
C SER A 746 6.89 -3.10 -41.33
N GLY A 747 6.82 -1.77 -41.37
CA GLY A 747 5.97 -0.96 -40.48
C GLY A 747 6.74 -0.36 -39.31
N TYR A 748 6.09 -0.15 -38.16
CA TYR A 748 6.72 0.53 -37.01
C TYR A 748 6.21 0.08 -35.64
N ALA A 749 7.06 0.18 -34.61
CA ALA A 749 6.61 0.32 -33.23
C ALA A 749 7.22 1.56 -32.58
N ARG A 750 6.38 2.47 -32.05
CA ARG A 750 6.83 3.79 -31.55
C ARG A 750 6.13 4.29 -30.30
N LYS A 751 6.73 5.26 -29.61
CA LYS A 751 6.20 5.86 -28.36
C LYS A 751 5.89 4.79 -27.31
N VAL A 752 6.91 4.03 -26.92
CA VAL A 752 6.77 2.92 -25.97
C VAL A 752 7.51 3.26 -24.68
N SER A 753 6.79 3.36 -23.55
CA SER A 753 7.38 3.72 -22.26
C SER A 753 7.22 2.62 -21.21
N PHE A 754 8.35 2.16 -20.66
CA PHE A 754 8.41 1.25 -19.51
C PHE A 754 8.90 2.02 -18.28
N GLU A 755 7.99 2.38 -17.37
CA GLU A 755 8.27 3.26 -16.21
C GLU A 755 8.17 2.53 -14.86
N LYS A 756 9.12 2.81 -13.95
CA LYS A 756 9.04 2.42 -12.52
C LYS A 756 8.79 0.92 -12.34
N ILE A 757 9.41 0.14 -13.22
CA ILE A 757 9.30 -1.31 -13.27
C ILE A 757 10.18 -1.92 -12.17
N LYS A 758 9.66 -2.94 -11.49
CA LYS A 758 10.40 -3.73 -10.50
C LYS A 758 10.69 -5.12 -11.02
N PHE A 759 11.95 -5.53 -11.02
CA PHE A 759 12.39 -6.89 -11.36
C PHE A 759 12.83 -7.65 -10.11
N ALA A 760 12.44 -8.92 -9.99
CA ALA A 760 12.93 -9.83 -8.97
C ALA A 760 13.21 -11.20 -9.61
N ALA A 761 14.49 -11.56 -9.74
CA ALA A 761 14.95 -12.79 -10.40
C ALA A 761 14.35 -12.99 -11.79
N VAL A 762 14.45 -11.97 -12.65
CA VAL A 762 13.97 -12.01 -14.05
C VAL A 762 15.13 -12.42 -14.96
N ASN A 763 14.99 -13.46 -15.78
CA ASN A 763 16.13 -13.97 -16.55
C ASN A 763 16.64 -12.95 -17.58
N ASN A 764 15.75 -12.41 -18.42
CA ASN A 764 16.08 -11.45 -19.49
C ASN A 764 15.31 -10.11 -19.27
N PRO A 765 15.85 -9.14 -18.51
CA PRO A 765 15.05 -8.03 -17.97
C PRO A 765 14.53 -7.04 -19.01
N ILE A 766 15.38 -6.60 -19.94
CA ILE A 766 15.04 -5.65 -21.00
C ILE A 766 15.54 -6.23 -22.33
N ILE A 767 14.61 -6.50 -23.26
CA ILE A 767 14.92 -6.96 -24.62
C ILE A 767 14.31 -6.02 -25.66
N ILE A 768 15.10 -5.65 -26.65
CA ILE A 768 14.63 -5.38 -28.02
C ILE A 768 15.33 -6.40 -28.93
N ASP A 769 14.55 -7.22 -29.62
CA ASP A 769 15.02 -8.25 -30.54
C ASP A 769 14.36 -8.06 -31.92
N GLN A 770 15.09 -7.49 -32.87
CA GLN A 770 14.69 -7.43 -34.28
C GLN A 770 15.20 -8.63 -35.11
N PHE A 771 15.79 -9.63 -34.47
CA PHE A 771 16.28 -10.87 -35.08
C PHE A 771 15.39 -12.08 -34.72
N TYR A 772 14.20 -11.82 -34.18
CA TYR A 772 13.33 -12.84 -33.60
C TYR A 772 13.01 -13.96 -34.59
N CYS A 773 13.51 -15.15 -34.28
CA CYS A 773 13.32 -16.37 -35.06
C CYS A 773 13.06 -17.56 -34.12
N PRO A 774 11.87 -18.20 -34.15
CA PRO A 774 11.60 -19.40 -33.36
C PRO A 774 12.35 -20.62 -33.94
N SER A 775 12.73 -21.55 -33.06
CA SER A 775 13.70 -22.64 -33.27
C SER A 775 13.36 -23.73 -34.32
N HIS A 776 12.37 -23.48 -35.18
CA HIS A 776 11.93 -24.38 -36.26
C HIS A 776 11.80 -23.67 -37.62
N VAL A 777 12.21 -22.40 -37.73
CA VAL A 777 12.19 -21.62 -38.97
C VAL A 777 13.62 -21.28 -39.39
N ASN A 778 13.95 -21.48 -40.67
CA ASN A 778 15.25 -21.09 -41.22
C ASN A 778 15.23 -19.61 -41.63
N CYS A 779 15.27 -18.70 -40.64
CA CYS A 779 15.25 -17.26 -40.89
C CYS A 779 16.59 -16.81 -41.47
N GLN A 780 16.61 -16.39 -42.74
CA GLN A 780 17.77 -15.71 -43.31
C GLN A 780 17.77 -14.22 -42.95
N ASN A 781 18.98 -13.67 -42.78
CA ASN A 781 19.21 -12.24 -42.54
C ASN A 781 18.69 -11.43 -43.74
N GLN A 782 17.83 -10.45 -43.47
CA GLN A 782 17.09 -9.70 -44.49
C GLN A 782 17.24 -8.19 -44.31
N THR A 783 17.12 -7.45 -45.41
CA THR A 783 17.37 -6.01 -45.50
C THR A 783 16.23 -5.12 -45.01
N SER A 784 15.11 -5.69 -44.55
CA SER A 784 13.99 -4.99 -43.91
C SER A 784 13.74 -5.48 -42.48
N ALA A 785 13.21 -4.58 -41.63
CA ALA A 785 12.64 -4.91 -40.33
C ALA A 785 11.59 -3.84 -39.93
N VAL A 786 10.75 -4.16 -38.94
CA VAL A 786 9.79 -3.21 -38.34
C VAL A 786 10.55 -2.07 -37.66
N LYS A 787 10.33 -0.81 -38.07
CA LYS A 787 11.09 0.34 -37.56
C LYS A 787 10.76 0.63 -36.09
N LEU A 788 11.77 0.72 -35.24
CA LEU A 788 11.62 1.02 -33.82
C LEU A 788 12.04 2.48 -33.53
N SER A 789 11.15 3.29 -32.96
CA SER A 789 11.46 4.67 -32.55
C SER A 789 10.83 5.09 -31.22
N ASP A 790 11.44 6.04 -30.52
CA ASP A 790 10.84 6.71 -29.35
C ASP A 790 10.46 5.73 -28.22
N ILE A 791 11.42 4.87 -27.83
CA ILE A 791 11.22 3.84 -26.80
C ILE A 791 12.01 4.21 -25.55
N SER A 792 11.34 4.38 -24.41
CA SER A 792 11.94 4.83 -23.15
C SER A 792 11.82 3.80 -22.02
N PHE A 793 12.95 3.44 -21.41
CA PHE A 793 13.04 2.63 -20.20
C PHE A 793 13.45 3.57 -19.05
N SER A 794 12.55 3.82 -18.08
CA SER A 794 12.77 4.83 -17.03
C SER A 794 12.50 4.32 -15.61
N GLY A 795 13.45 4.54 -14.70
CA GLY A 795 13.30 4.20 -13.27
C GLY A 795 13.12 2.70 -13.01
N ILE A 796 13.70 1.86 -13.87
CA ILE A 796 13.60 0.39 -13.79
C ILE A 796 14.65 -0.12 -12.80
N MET A 797 14.21 -0.84 -11.77
CA MET A 797 15.08 -1.30 -10.68
C MET A 797 14.81 -2.76 -10.33
N GLY A 798 15.86 -3.54 -10.07
CA GLY A 798 15.67 -4.89 -9.55
C GLY A 798 16.81 -5.86 -9.78
N THR A 799 16.49 -7.15 -9.71
CA THR A 799 17.45 -8.23 -9.92
C THR A 799 17.16 -9.09 -11.15
N SER A 800 18.22 -9.49 -11.83
CA SER A 800 18.18 -10.38 -12.99
C SER A 800 18.79 -11.74 -12.67
N ALA A 801 18.23 -12.83 -13.21
CA ALA A 801 18.82 -14.15 -13.06
C ALA A 801 19.95 -14.46 -14.08
N THR A 802 20.15 -13.60 -15.08
CA THR A 802 21.30 -13.65 -15.99
C THR A 802 22.10 -12.35 -15.95
N ASP A 803 23.25 -12.34 -16.62
CA ASP A 803 24.19 -11.21 -16.58
C ASP A 803 23.92 -10.18 -17.70
N GLU A 804 23.25 -10.57 -18.79
CA GLU A 804 22.82 -9.65 -19.84
C GLU A 804 21.48 -9.01 -19.43
N VAL A 805 21.53 -7.81 -18.83
CA VAL A 805 20.33 -7.17 -18.28
C VAL A 805 19.56 -6.32 -19.28
N ILE A 806 20.25 -5.90 -20.35
CA ILE A 806 19.74 -5.09 -21.44
C ILE A 806 20.31 -5.69 -22.73
N ASN A 807 19.45 -6.23 -23.59
CA ASN A 807 19.81 -6.63 -24.94
C ASN A 807 19.01 -5.78 -25.94
N LEU A 808 19.68 -4.91 -26.68
CA LEU A 808 19.09 -4.06 -27.72
C LEU A 808 19.66 -4.46 -29.09
N SER A 809 19.19 -5.59 -29.62
CA SER A 809 19.63 -6.15 -30.90
C SER A 809 18.72 -5.69 -32.04
N CYS A 810 19.17 -4.67 -32.76
CA CYS A 810 18.45 -4.02 -33.85
C CYS A 810 19.00 -4.39 -35.24
N SER A 811 18.14 -4.42 -36.27
CA SER A 811 18.49 -4.84 -37.63
C SER A 811 19.61 -4.01 -38.23
N GLN A 812 20.52 -4.65 -39.00
CA GLN A 812 21.67 -4.01 -39.64
C GLN A 812 21.27 -2.85 -40.57
N THR A 813 20.12 -2.96 -41.25
CA THR A 813 19.63 -1.98 -42.23
C THR A 813 18.55 -1.05 -41.66
N VAL A 814 17.83 -1.46 -40.61
CA VAL A 814 16.73 -0.70 -40.01
C VAL A 814 16.90 -0.66 -38.49
N GLY A 815 17.90 0.10 -38.04
CA GLY A 815 18.25 0.25 -36.63
C GLY A 815 17.17 0.93 -35.78
N CYS A 816 17.25 0.71 -34.47
CA CYS A 816 16.36 1.35 -33.50
C CYS A 816 16.77 2.81 -33.27
N THR A 817 15.80 3.72 -33.10
CA THR A 817 16.06 5.17 -33.05
C THR A 817 15.40 5.86 -31.85
N ASN A 818 15.99 6.95 -31.36
CA ASN A 818 15.52 7.68 -30.18
C ASN A 818 15.19 6.77 -28.98
N ILE A 819 16.06 5.79 -28.71
CA ILE A 819 15.96 4.93 -27.52
C ILE A 819 16.44 5.71 -26.30
N ALA A 820 15.68 5.72 -25.21
CA ALA A 820 16.06 6.38 -23.96
C ALA A 820 16.16 5.35 -22.84
N VAL A 821 17.30 5.33 -22.14
CA VAL A 821 17.50 4.50 -20.94
C VAL A 821 17.94 5.42 -19.80
N ASP A 822 17.05 5.61 -18.83
CA ASP A 822 17.22 6.60 -17.76
C ASP A 822 16.88 6.05 -16.37
N HIS A 823 17.77 6.23 -15.39
CA HIS A 823 17.62 5.66 -14.04
C HIS A 823 17.33 4.14 -14.03
N VAL A 824 18.01 3.37 -14.90
CA VAL A 824 17.92 1.90 -14.97
C VAL A 824 19.06 1.25 -14.18
N TYR A 825 18.69 0.47 -13.16
CA TYR A 825 19.59 -0.15 -12.19
C TYR A 825 19.23 -1.63 -11.96
N ILE A 826 19.91 -2.53 -12.68
CA ILE A 826 19.61 -3.97 -12.64
C ILE A 826 20.89 -4.74 -12.29
N THR A 827 20.84 -5.53 -11.21
CA THR A 827 21.97 -6.31 -10.69
C THR A 827 21.71 -7.81 -10.80
N SER A 828 22.74 -8.63 -11.01
CA SER A 828 22.59 -10.09 -11.08
C SER A 828 22.17 -10.64 -9.71
N THR A 829 21.29 -11.64 -9.68
CA THR A 829 21.07 -12.49 -8.49
C THR A 829 22.28 -13.39 -8.24
N THR A 830 23.05 -13.70 -9.28
CA THR A 830 24.29 -14.45 -9.17
C THR A 830 25.40 -13.52 -8.76
N GLN A 831 25.74 -13.57 -7.49
CA GLN A 831 26.59 -12.56 -6.87
C GLN A 831 28.04 -12.65 -7.36
N GLY A 832 28.73 -11.50 -7.37
CA GLY A 832 30.07 -11.35 -7.95
C GLY A 832 30.08 -11.20 -9.48
N ARG A 833 29.01 -11.61 -10.19
CA ARG A 833 28.89 -11.35 -11.64
C ARG A 833 28.50 -9.90 -11.92
N ARG A 834 29.10 -9.33 -12.96
CA ARG A 834 28.75 -8.00 -13.47
C ARG A 834 27.59 -8.11 -14.43
N THR A 835 26.61 -7.23 -14.28
CA THR A 835 25.55 -7.07 -15.29
C THR A 835 26.04 -6.16 -16.41
N TYR A 836 25.78 -6.57 -17.65
CA TYR A 836 26.18 -5.85 -18.86
C TYR A 836 24.98 -5.55 -19.77
N ALA A 837 25.20 -4.65 -20.72
CA ALA A 837 24.26 -4.31 -21.77
C ALA A 837 24.88 -4.60 -23.14
N SER A 838 24.15 -5.31 -23.99
CA SER A 838 24.46 -5.52 -25.41
C SER A 838 23.62 -4.57 -26.24
N CYS A 839 24.23 -3.89 -27.21
CA CYS A 839 23.56 -2.96 -28.10
C CYS A 839 24.10 -3.12 -29.52
N PHE A 840 23.22 -3.35 -30.49
CA PHE A 840 23.57 -3.51 -31.89
C PHE A 840 22.60 -2.69 -32.75
N ASN A 841 23.13 -1.74 -33.53
CA ASN A 841 22.39 -0.74 -34.31
C ASN A 841 21.25 0.00 -33.55
N ALA A 842 21.43 0.25 -32.24
CA ALA A 842 20.49 0.97 -31.39
C ALA A 842 20.99 2.40 -31.12
N HIS A 843 20.23 3.41 -31.56
CA HIS A 843 20.58 4.83 -31.50
C HIS A 843 19.73 5.55 -30.46
N GLY A 844 20.37 6.23 -29.51
CA GLY A 844 19.67 6.72 -28.32
C GLY A 844 20.50 7.51 -27.31
N LYS A 845 19.94 7.69 -26.12
CA LYS A 845 20.58 8.31 -24.95
C LYS A 845 20.54 7.38 -23.75
N PHE A 846 21.66 7.30 -23.05
CA PHE A 846 21.84 6.53 -21.82
C PHE A 846 22.23 7.53 -20.71
N SER A 847 21.37 7.69 -19.70
CA SER A 847 21.56 8.68 -18.63
C SER A 847 21.27 8.09 -17.25
N HIS A 848 22.04 8.48 -16.24
CA HIS A 848 21.87 8.06 -14.84
C HIS A 848 21.62 6.55 -14.65
N SER A 849 22.17 5.71 -15.52
CA SER A 849 21.93 4.27 -15.59
C SER A 849 23.28 3.57 -15.64
N SER A 850 23.38 2.35 -15.11
CA SER A 850 24.63 1.60 -15.12
C SER A 850 24.41 0.08 -15.10
N PRO A 851 24.77 -0.63 -16.18
CA PRO A 851 25.47 -1.90 -16.03
C PRO A 851 26.78 -1.62 -15.27
N ALA A 852 27.17 -2.47 -14.33
CA ALA A 852 27.92 -2.02 -13.16
C ALA A 852 29.43 -1.80 -13.39
N ASP A 853 29.82 -0.61 -13.88
CA ASP A 853 31.21 -0.12 -13.91
C ASP A 853 31.36 1.39 -13.67
N HIS A 854 32.62 1.82 -13.46
CA HIS A 854 33.08 3.19 -13.15
C HIS A 854 32.60 3.81 -11.82
N PHE A 855 33.34 3.50 -10.74
CA PHE A 855 33.35 4.27 -9.48
C PHE A 855 34.77 4.79 -9.16
N THR A 856 35.50 5.22 -10.19
CA THR A 856 36.97 5.37 -10.17
C THR A 856 37.46 6.60 -10.96
N PHE A 857 36.98 7.81 -10.65
CA PHE A 857 37.54 9.04 -11.25
C PHE A 857 37.67 10.27 -10.32
N PHE A 858 37.36 10.16 -9.02
CA PHE A 858 37.38 11.30 -8.09
C PHE A 858 38.52 11.28 -7.04
N LEU A 859 39.49 10.36 -7.17
CA LEU A 859 40.51 10.09 -6.13
C LEU A 859 41.95 10.47 -6.49
N VAL A 860 42.24 10.84 -7.74
CA VAL A 860 43.63 11.02 -8.22
C VAL A 860 44.19 12.43 -7.94
N LEU A 861 43.35 13.46 -7.94
CA LEU A 861 43.82 14.86 -7.87
C LEU A 861 44.30 15.29 -6.46
N CYS A 862 43.94 14.56 -5.41
CA CYS A 862 44.22 14.95 -4.02
C CYS A 862 45.52 14.39 -3.42
N MET A 863 46.29 13.56 -4.14
CA MET A 863 47.48 12.88 -3.57
C MET A 863 48.80 13.67 -3.66
N VAL A 864 48.84 14.83 -4.34
CA VAL A 864 50.10 15.52 -4.66
C VAL A 864 50.50 16.60 -3.62
N PHE A 865 49.55 17.14 -2.84
CA PHE A 865 49.84 18.17 -1.82
C PHE A 865 49.63 17.66 -0.39
N ARG A 866 50.60 17.98 0.49
CA ARG A 866 50.70 17.77 1.96
C ARG A 866 51.70 16.71 2.45
N LEU A 867 52.84 16.58 1.79
CA LEU A 867 54.06 16.00 2.38
C LEU A 867 54.93 17.10 3.03
N ALA A 868 54.49 17.70 4.15
CA ALA A 868 55.31 18.60 4.98
C ALA A 868 54.66 18.94 6.35
N THR A 869 55.50 19.08 7.39
CA THR A 869 55.22 19.60 8.75
C THR A 869 54.26 18.81 9.65
N SER A 870 54.45 18.91 10.97
CA SER A 870 53.93 18.00 12.00
C SER A 870 53.74 18.69 13.36
N VAL A 871 53.04 18.02 14.31
CA VAL A 871 52.93 18.37 15.76
C VAL A 871 52.08 19.64 16.05
N THR A 872 51.21 19.76 17.08
CA THR A 872 50.81 18.94 18.27
C THR A 872 49.32 18.50 18.25
N ASN A 873 48.94 17.58 19.15
CA ASN A 873 47.56 17.16 19.43
C ASN A 873 46.70 18.23 20.14
N ASN A 874 45.37 18.23 19.87
CA ASN A 874 44.36 17.93 20.91
C ASN A 874 42.91 17.79 20.37
N ASN A 875 42.46 16.53 20.22
CA ASN A 875 41.09 16.01 20.38
C ASN A 875 39.87 16.90 20.06
N LEU A 876 39.42 16.88 18.80
CA LEU A 876 37.99 16.93 18.44
C LEU A 876 37.57 15.56 17.91
N VAL A 877 36.82 14.80 18.71
CA VAL A 877 36.65 13.36 18.51
C VAL A 877 35.47 13.06 17.56
N SER A 878 35.79 12.89 16.27
CA SER A 878 34.85 12.46 15.23
C SER A 878 34.26 11.07 15.50
N SER A 879 33.00 10.85 15.10
CA SER A 879 32.39 9.51 15.12
C SER A 879 33.09 8.57 14.17
N SER A 880 33.56 7.42 14.67
CA SER A 880 34.36 6.47 13.89
C SER A 880 33.48 5.56 13.03
N SER A 881 33.87 5.29 11.79
CA SER A 881 33.12 4.43 10.86
C SER A 881 34.04 3.38 10.24
N PHE A 882 33.61 2.12 10.26
CA PHE A 882 34.39 0.95 9.85
C PHE A 882 33.54 0.11 8.90
N ASN A 883 33.89 0.06 7.62
CA ASN A 883 33.16 -0.75 6.65
C ASN A 883 33.74 -2.17 6.64
N ALA A 884 32.88 -3.20 6.63
CA ALA A 884 33.33 -4.59 6.71
C ALA A 884 34.30 -4.97 5.56
N MET A 885 34.12 -4.36 4.38
CA MET A 885 35.01 -4.52 3.23
C MET A 885 36.47 -4.16 3.56
N ASP A 886 36.69 -3.09 4.32
CA ASP A 886 38.02 -2.54 4.65
C ASP A 886 38.85 -3.52 5.52
N PHE A 887 38.19 -4.51 6.13
CA PHE A 887 38.81 -5.56 6.95
C PHE A 887 38.94 -6.90 6.23
N GLY A 888 38.71 -6.90 4.90
CA GLY A 888 38.86 -8.05 4.01
C GLY A 888 37.58 -8.84 3.76
N ALA A 889 36.39 -8.23 3.90
CA ALA A 889 35.15 -8.89 3.48
C ALA A 889 35.04 -8.81 1.95
N VAL A 890 34.64 -9.92 1.33
CA VAL A 890 34.42 -10.05 -0.12
C VAL A 890 33.00 -9.60 -0.46
N GLY A 891 32.01 -9.96 0.37
CA GLY A 891 30.61 -9.65 0.12
C GLY A 891 30.12 -10.23 -1.21
N ASP A 892 30.38 -11.52 -1.42
CA ASP A 892 29.98 -12.33 -2.58
C ASP A 892 28.93 -13.42 -2.24
N GLY A 893 28.49 -13.50 -0.97
CA GLY A 893 27.51 -14.47 -0.51
C GLY A 893 27.98 -15.93 -0.52
N THR A 894 29.26 -16.21 -0.79
CA THR A 894 29.83 -17.56 -0.86
C THR A 894 31.17 -17.71 -0.12
N SER A 895 32.00 -16.66 -0.09
CA SER A 895 33.19 -16.53 0.75
C SER A 895 32.85 -16.33 2.23
N ASP A 896 33.70 -16.84 3.11
CA ASP A 896 33.53 -16.76 4.57
C ASP A 896 33.95 -15.38 5.12
N ASP A 897 33.03 -14.42 5.06
CA ASP A 897 33.23 -13.03 5.49
C ASP A 897 33.37 -12.85 7.02
N SER A 898 33.15 -13.92 7.80
CA SER A 898 33.10 -13.90 9.27
C SER A 898 34.32 -13.25 9.91
N GLN A 899 35.52 -13.57 9.43
CA GLN A 899 36.76 -13.04 10.00
C GLN A 899 36.95 -11.55 9.72
N ALA A 900 36.46 -11.05 8.59
CA ALA A 900 36.45 -9.61 8.30
C ALA A 900 35.44 -8.87 9.18
N PHE A 901 34.24 -9.43 9.36
CA PHE A 901 33.23 -8.89 10.25
C PHE A 901 33.70 -8.81 11.71
N LEU A 902 34.37 -9.86 12.21
CA LEU A 902 34.92 -9.88 13.56
C LEU A 902 36.08 -8.88 13.74
N LYS A 903 36.94 -8.69 12.73
CA LYS A 903 37.98 -7.65 12.73
C LYS A 903 37.37 -6.23 12.72
N ALA A 904 36.41 -5.98 11.84
CA ALA A 904 35.73 -4.69 11.70
C ALA A 904 34.95 -4.33 12.98
N TRP A 905 34.25 -5.31 13.57
CA TRP A 905 33.62 -5.15 14.88
C TRP A 905 34.63 -4.85 15.98
N LYS A 906 35.75 -5.57 16.04
CA LYS A 906 36.82 -5.34 17.03
C LYS A 906 37.42 -3.94 16.92
N ALA A 907 37.52 -3.37 15.72
CA ALA A 907 37.91 -1.99 15.51
C ALA A 907 36.81 -1.02 15.97
N ALA A 908 35.56 -1.19 15.51
CA ALA A 908 34.42 -0.37 15.88
C ALA A 908 34.18 -0.32 17.39
N CYS A 909 34.27 -1.46 18.06
CA CYS A 909 34.04 -1.64 19.50
C CYS A 909 35.20 -1.07 20.36
N LYS A 910 36.40 -0.88 19.82
CA LYS A 910 37.56 -0.29 20.52
C LYS A 910 37.87 1.16 20.13
N ALA A 911 37.09 1.76 19.23
CA ALA A 911 37.26 3.14 18.81
C ALA A 911 37.21 4.11 20.01
N GLN A 912 38.14 5.06 20.05
CA GLN A 912 38.26 6.05 21.13
C GLN A 912 37.27 7.22 20.93
N SER A 913 36.01 6.92 20.62
CA SER A 913 35.00 7.89 20.22
C SER A 913 33.63 7.60 20.81
N ASN A 914 32.89 8.65 21.21
CA ASN A 914 31.56 8.55 21.84
C ASN A 914 30.47 7.88 20.96
N ALA A 915 30.73 7.71 19.67
CA ALA A 915 29.86 7.00 18.74
C ALA A 915 30.71 6.31 17.66
N SER A 916 30.40 5.05 17.36
CA SER A 916 31.13 4.23 16.38
C SER A 916 30.20 3.37 15.55
N SER A 917 30.55 3.08 14.29
CA SER A 917 29.70 2.33 13.36
C SER A 917 30.45 1.20 12.65
N LEU A 918 29.89 -0.02 12.68
CA LEU A 918 30.18 -1.07 11.71
C LEU A 918 29.22 -0.93 10.53
N VAL A 919 29.74 -0.82 9.31
CA VAL A 919 28.96 -0.62 8.09
C VAL A 919 28.91 -1.91 7.27
N ILE A 920 27.69 -2.35 6.96
CA ILE A 920 27.40 -3.50 6.10
C ILE A 920 26.81 -2.89 4.81
N PRO A 921 27.62 -2.67 3.77
CA PRO A 921 27.24 -1.81 2.64
C PRO A 921 26.12 -2.42 1.79
N ARG A 922 25.28 -1.54 1.23
CA ARG A 922 24.20 -1.93 0.30
C ARG A 922 24.72 -2.68 -0.92
N ASN A 923 23.84 -3.47 -1.55
CA ASN A 923 24.12 -4.23 -2.77
C ASN A 923 25.24 -5.28 -2.60
N ARG A 924 25.42 -5.77 -1.38
CA ARG A 924 26.33 -6.87 -1.02
C ARG A 924 25.58 -7.84 -0.11
N THR A 925 25.83 -9.13 -0.28
CA THR A 925 25.46 -10.19 0.65
C THR A 925 26.73 -10.77 1.25
N PHE A 926 26.78 -10.95 2.56
CA PHE A 926 27.94 -11.49 3.26
C PHE A 926 27.60 -12.88 3.81
N LEU A 927 28.37 -13.90 3.44
CA LEU A 927 28.19 -15.23 4.03
C LEU A 927 28.99 -15.30 5.32
N LEU A 928 28.25 -15.40 6.43
CA LEU A 928 28.83 -15.49 7.77
C LEU A 928 28.61 -16.90 8.30
N LYS A 929 29.67 -17.58 8.72
CA LYS A 929 29.59 -18.71 9.66
C LYS A 929 29.26 -18.17 11.07
N PRO A 930 29.01 -19.03 12.08
CA PRO A 930 28.72 -18.57 13.44
C PRO A 930 29.73 -17.54 13.97
N ALA A 931 29.23 -16.37 14.34
CA ALA A 931 30.02 -15.20 14.69
C ALA A 931 29.48 -14.51 15.95
N THR A 932 30.39 -14.15 16.87
CA THR A 932 30.05 -13.47 18.12
C THR A 932 30.66 -12.08 18.19
N PHE A 933 29.80 -11.07 18.14
CA PHE A 933 30.08 -9.65 18.27
C PHE A 933 30.08 -9.25 19.76
N SER A 934 31.19 -9.53 20.44
CA SER A 934 31.37 -9.25 21.87
C SER A 934 31.70 -7.79 22.16
N GLY A 935 31.09 -7.25 23.22
CA GLY A 935 31.56 -6.11 23.99
C GLY A 935 32.16 -6.55 25.35
N PRO A 936 32.30 -5.65 26.33
CA PRO A 936 31.91 -4.24 26.29
C PRO A 936 32.73 -3.44 25.27
N CYS A 937 32.11 -2.39 24.72
CA CYS A 937 32.73 -1.49 23.76
C CYS A 937 33.06 -0.14 24.41
N THR A 938 34.13 0.51 23.96
CA THR A 938 34.54 1.85 24.43
C THR A 938 33.54 2.95 24.03
N PRO A 939 32.97 2.95 22.81
CA PRO A 939 31.88 3.88 22.45
C PRO A 939 30.61 3.61 23.24
N SER A 940 30.01 4.65 23.83
CA SER A 940 28.72 4.55 24.53
C SER A 940 27.51 4.36 23.60
N ARG A 941 27.71 4.56 22.28
CA ARG A 941 26.76 4.25 21.21
C ARG A 941 27.50 3.52 20.10
N ILE A 942 27.01 2.33 19.73
CA ILE A 942 27.59 1.53 18.65
C ILE A 942 26.52 1.15 17.63
N TYR A 943 26.78 1.44 16.36
CA TYR A 943 25.85 1.23 15.26
C TYR A 943 26.25 0.03 14.41
N PHE A 944 25.26 -0.75 13.99
CA PHE A 944 25.41 -1.82 13.00
C PHE A 944 24.53 -1.46 11.79
N LEU A 945 25.13 -0.86 10.77
CA LEU A 945 24.41 -0.28 9.63
C LEU A 945 24.11 -1.38 8.60
N LEU A 946 23.04 -2.14 8.85
CA LEU A 946 22.59 -3.27 8.03
C LEU A 946 21.93 -2.78 6.73
N SER A 947 22.75 -2.34 5.78
CA SER A 947 22.29 -1.86 4.46
C SER A 947 22.43 -2.93 3.36
N GLY A 948 23.39 -3.84 3.52
CA GLY A 948 23.50 -5.08 2.75
C GLY A 948 22.84 -6.27 3.46
N ASN A 949 22.98 -7.45 2.86
CA ASN A 949 22.37 -8.69 3.30
C ASN A 949 23.38 -9.57 4.03
N LEU A 950 22.91 -10.40 4.97
CA LEU A 950 23.69 -11.46 5.62
C LEU A 950 23.03 -12.81 5.29
N VAL A 951 23.82 -13.82 4.90
CA VAL A 951 23.35 -15.19 4.65
C VAL A 951 24.10 -16.21 5.50
N ALA A 952 23.36 -17.18 6.03
CA ALA A 952 23.93 -18.31 6.75
C ALA A 952 24.34 -19.46 5.80
N PRO A 953 25.26 -20.37 6.20
CA PRO A 953 25.64 -21.51 5.36
C PRO A 953 24.51 -22.52 5.15
N ASN A 954 24.16 -22.79 3.89
CA ASN A 954 22.97 -23.58 3.50
C ASN A 954 23.10 -25.12 3.61
N ARG A 955 24.17 -25.64 4.22
CA ARG A 955 24.39 -27.08 4.44
C ARG A 955 24.89 -27.31 5.86
N LYS A 956 24.29 -28.25 6.60
CA LYS A 956 24.68 -28.58 8.00
C LYS A 956 26.18 -28.83 8.17
N SER A 957 26.85 -29.42 7.17
CA SER A 957 28.30 -29.66 7.18
C SER A 957 29.17 -28.39 7.24
N ALA A 958 28.69 -27.25 6.74
CA ALA A 958 29.41 -25.98 6.80
C ALA A 958 29.40 -25.32 8.20
N TRP A 959 28.66 -25.92 9.16
CA TRP A 959 28.62 -25.54 10.57
C TRP A 959 29.50 -26.45 11.46
N ALA A 960 30.18 -27.44 10.88
CA ALA A 960 31.08 -28.32 11.61
C ALA A 960 32.21 -27.53 12.28
N GLY A 961 32.50 -27.85 13.55
CA GLY A 961 33.49 -27.14 14.37
C GLY A 961 32.97 -25.90 15.11
N PHE A 962 31.70 -25.50 14.92
CA PHE A 962 31.08 -24.38 15.62
C PHE A 962 30.03 -24.82 16.65
N HIS A 963 29.73 -23.97 17.62
CA HIS A 963 28.59 -24.15 18.52
C HIS A 963 27.28 -23.89 17.75
N ILE A 964 26.66 -24.97 17.30
CA ILE A 964 25.44 -25.01 16.47
C ILE A 964 24.17 -24.38 17.06
N ASN A 965 24.24 -23.71 18.21
CA ASN A 965 23.09 -23.11 18.90
C ASN A 965 22.79 -21.67 18.47
N SER A 966 23.73 -20.98 17.81
CA SER A 966 23.59 -19.60 17.37
C SER A 966 24.35 -19.31 16.08
N TRP A 967 23.76 -18.54 15.17
CA TRP A 967 24.46 -17.98 14.00
C TRP A 967 25.11 -16.62 14.33
N LEU A 968 24.33 -15.55 14.54
CA LEU A 968 24.86 -14.21 14.83
C LEU A 968 24.56 -13.83 16.29
N THR A 969 25.58 -13.72 17.12
CA THR A 969 25.41 -13.37 18.56
C THR A 969 26.04 -12.02 18.88
N PHE A 970 25.26 -11.07 19.42
CA PHE A 970 25.78 -9.86 20.07
C PHE A 970 25.80 -10.11 21.59
N ALA A 971 26.94 -9.86 22.24
CA ALA A 971 27.15 -10.23 23.65
C ALA A 971 27.77 -9.09 24.47
N ASN A 972 27.11 -8.68 25.56
CA ASN A 972 27.57 -7.60 26.46
C ASN A 972 27.74 -6.23 25.78
N VAL A 973 26.83 -5.86 24.87
CA VAL A 973 26.92 -4.63 24.07
C VAL A 973 25.88 -3.59 24.51
N ASN A 974 26.31 -2.58 25.25
CA ASN A 974 25.47 -1.44 25.62
C ASN A 974 25.37 -0.43 24.45
N GLY A 975 24.22 0.24 24.31
CA GLY A 975 24.01 1.30 23.33
C GLY A 975 23.97 0.84 21.86
N LEU A 976 23.78 -0.46 21.62
CA LEU A 976 23.73 -1.05 20.28
C LEU A 976 22.49 -0.57 19.49
N THR A 977 22.70 -0.04 18.30
CA THR A 977 21.62 0.36 17.38
C THR A 977 21.84 -0.26 16.00
N ILE A 978 21.06 -1.29 15.69
CA ILE A 978 21.03 -1.98 14.39
C ILE A 978 19.92 -1.37 13.54
N TYR A 979 20.27 -0.81 12.38
CA TYR A 979 19.28 -0.23 11.47
C TYR A 979 19.71 -0.25 10.00
N GLY A 980 18.71 -0.32 9.13
CA GLY A 980 18.87 -0.36 7.68
C GLY A 980 17.92 -1.37 7.05
N ARG A 981 17.75 -1.32 5.72
CA ARG A 981 16.80 -2.16 4.97
C ARG A 981 17.37 -3.51 4.51
N GLY A 982 18.55 -3.88 5.02
CA GLY A 982 19.22 -5.12 4.69
C GLY A 982 18.49 -6.38 5.17
N GLN A 983 18.84 -7.50 4.56
CA GLN A 983 18.26 -8.81 4.85
C GLN A 983 19.13 -9.64 5.80
N VAL A 984 18.51 -10.51 6.58
CA VAL A 984 19.14 -11.59 7.35
C VAL A 984 18.47 -12.90 6.95
N ASP A 985 19.13 -13.74 6.16
CA ASP A 985 18.60 -15.04 5.71
C ASP A 985 19.34 -16.19 6.40
N GLY A 986 18.61 -16.95 7.21
CA GLY A 986 19.15 -18.09 7.94
C GLY A 986 19.28 -19.39 7.15
N GLN A 987 18.80 -19.44 5.90
CA GLN A 987 18.81 -20.62 5.02
C GLN A 987 18.36 -21.94 5.71
N GLY A 988 17.29 -21.84 6.50
CA GLY A 988 16.78 -22.87 7.41
C GLY A 988 16.23 -24.15 6.76
N SER A 989 15.99 -24.16 5.46
CA SER A 989 15.41 -25.30 4.74
C SER A 989 16.22 -26.60 4.86
N ALA A 990 17.53 -26.52 5.09
CA ALA A 990 18.38 -27.68 5.36
C ALA A 990 18.12 -28.35 6.73
N TRP A 991 17.42 -27.66 7.65
CA TRP A 991 17.24 -28.10 9.04
C TRP A 991 15.84 -28.66 9.31
N TRP A 992 14.81 -28.04 8.70
CA TRP A 992 13.39 -28.39 8.89
C TRP A 992 12.98 -29.86 8.62
N PRO A 993 13.63 -30.65 7.71
CA PRO A 993 13.23 -32.03 7.47
C PRO A 993 13.44 -33.03 8.63
N GLN A 994 14.10 -32.62 9.72
CA GLN A 994 14.40 -33.48 10.88
C GLN A 994 14.19 -32.71 12.21
N PRO A 995 12.95 -32.28 12.54
CA PRO A 995 12.68 -31.39 13.68
C PRO A 995 13.05 -32.00 15.04
N CYS A 996 12.97 -33.33 15.18
CA CYS A 996 13.24 -34.03 16.43
C CYS A 996 14.74 -34.09 16.80
N LEU A 997 15.63 -33.62 15.93
CA LEU A 997 17.04 -33.43 16.27
C LEU A 997 17.22 -32.02 16.85
N HIS A 998 17.37 -31.91 18.17
CA HIS A 998 17.42 -30.66 18.96
C HIS A 998 18.56 -29.66 18.62
N ASN A 999 19.25 -29.86 17.49
CA ASN A 999 20.53 -29.27 17.11
C ASN A 999 20.41 -28.14 16.05
N ALA A 1000 19.22 -27.57 15.85
CA ALA A 1000 18.99 -26.45 14.92
C ALA A 1000 19.36 -25.08 15.54
N THR A 1001 19.96 -24.21 14.73
CA THR A 1001 20.52 -22.92 15.16
C THR A 1001 19.52 -21.77 15.18
N ASN A 1002 19.73 -20.78 16.05
CA ASN A 1002 18.96 -19.53 16.05
C ASN A 1002 19.69 -18.45 15.24
N ALA A 1003 18.97 -17.67 14.43
CA ALA A 1003 19.61 -16.76 13.47
C ALA A 1003 20.32 -15.56 14.13
N MET A 1004 19.66 -14.86 15.06
CA MET A 1004 20.23 -13.69 15.73
C MET A 1004 19.93 -13.70 17.24
N ILE A 1005 20.97 -13.58 18.08
CA ILE A 1005 20.87 -13.55 19.53
C ILE A 1005 21.47 -12.27 20.09
N PHE A 1006 20.74 -11.60 20.99
CA PHE A 1006 21.22 -10.47 21.78
C PHE A 1006 21.31 -10.89 23.24
N ASN A 1007 22.52 -10.96 23.79
CA ASN A 1007 22.81 -11.39 25.15
C ASN A 1007 23.39 -10.22 25.95
N ARG A 1008 22.73 -9.80 27.03
CA ARG A 1008 23.17 -8.66 27.88
C ARG A 1008 23.44 -7.36 27.08
N CYS A 1009 22.58 -7.04 26.12
CA CYS A 1009 22.68 -5.87 25.27
C CYS A 1009 21.69 -4.78 25.70
N ASN A 1010 22.14 -3.82 26.52
CA ASN A 1010 21.25 -2.82 27.12
C ASN A 1010 21.13 -1.55 26.26
N GLY A 1011 19.94 -0.95 26.22
CA GLY A 1011 19.64 0.20 25.34
C GLY A 1011 19.47 -0.17 23.86
N LEU A 1012 19.35 -1.47 23.54
CA LEU A 1012 19.31 -2.01 22.19
C LEU A 1012 18.17 -1.41 21.36
N ARG A 1013 18.48 -0.99 20.13
CA ARG A 1013 17.53 -0.56 19.11
C ARG A 1013 17.71 -1.40 17.86
N LEU A 1014 16.64 -1.98 17.32
CA LEU A 1014 16.64 -2.78 16.09
C LEU A 1014 15.48 -2.33 15.19
N SER A 1015 15.75 -1.91 13.94
CA SER A 1015 14.66 -1.45 13.06
C SER A 1015 14.92 -1.52 11.56
N GLY A 1016 13.84 -1.72 10.80
CA GLY A 1016 13.78 -1.56 9.34
C GLY A 1016 14.29 -2.74 8.49
N SER A 1017 14.84 -3.78 9.11
CA SER A 1017 15.43 -4.94 8.41
C SER A 1017 14.44 -6.08 8.17
N THR A 1018 14.76 -6.92 7.20
CA THR A 1018 13.96 -8.11 6.84
C THR A 1018 14.70 -9.38 7.28
N HIS A 1019 14.04 -10.26 8.04
CA HIS A 1019 14.61 -11.52 8.53
C HIS A 1019 13.84 -12.67 7.88
N ILE A 1020 14.53 -13.63 7.26
CA ILE A 1020 13.86 -14.76 6.60
C ILE A 1020 14.50 -16.11 6.91
N ASN A 1021 13.68 -17.16 6.79
CA ASN A 1021 14.09 -18.57 6.75
C ASN A 1021 15.09 -18.94 7.86
N SER A 1022 14.87 -18.53 9.10
CA SER A 1022 15.74 -18.97 10.19
C SER A 1022 15.69 -20.50 10.37
N PRO A 1023 16.79 -21.20 10.70
CA PRO A 1023 16.77 -22.63 11.01
C PRO A 1023 15.96 -22.97 12.26
N ARG A 1024 15.87 -22.01 13.19
CA ARG A 1024 15.05 -22.01 14.41
C ARG A 1024 14.57 -20.57 14.69
N SER A 1025 14.63 -20.05 15.92
CA SER A 1025 14.16 -18.70 16.25
C SER A 1025 14.95 -17.62 15.50
N HIS A 1026 14.26 -16.64 14.90
CA HIS A 1026 14.88 -15.57 14.10
C HIS A 1026 15.64 -14.58 14.99
N ILE A 1027 15.00 -14.09 16.06
CA ILE A 1027 15.57 -13.15 17.01
C ILE A 1027 15.37 -13.69 18.43
N ILE A 1028 16.43 -13.72 19.23
CA ILE A 1028 16.37 -14.01 20.67
C ILE A 1028 16.92 -12.81 21.44
N LEU A 1029 16.16 -12.32 22.41
CA LEU A 1029 16.64 -11.44 23.47
C LEU A 1029 16.89 -12.26 24.74
N THR A 1030 18.08 -12.15 25.32
CA THR A 1030 18.38 -12.72 26.63
C THR A 1030 19.11 -11.74 27.55
N LYS A 1031 18.61 -11.58 28.78
CA LYS A 1031 19.24 -10.76 29.84
C LYS A 1031 19.51 -9.30 29.44
N CYS A 1032 18.67 -8.73 28.59
CA CYS A 1032 18.77 -7.36 28.06
C CYS A 1032 17.85 -6.38 28.79
N HIS A 1033 18.24 -5.10 28.89
CA HIS A 1033 17.44 -4.04 29.50
C HIS A 1033 17.22 -2.85 28.55
N GLY A 1034 15.99 -2.36 28.43
CA GLY A 1034 15.66 -1.15 27.66
C GLY A 1034 15.80 -1.36 26.15
N VAL A 1035 15.01 -2.27 25.59
CA VAL A 1035 15.09 -2.72 24.19
C VAL A 1035 13.94 -2.16 23.36
N ILE A 1036 14.22 -1.70 22.13
CA ILE A 1036 13.20 -1.27 21.17
C ILE A 1036 13.42 -1.97 19.82
N ILE A 1037 12.47 -2.83 19.44
CA ILE A 1037 12.38 -3.48 18.12
C ILE A 1037 11.22 -2.86 17.37
N SER A 1038 11.42 -2.40 16.13
CA SER A 1038 10.33 -1.80 15.34
C SER A 1038 10.44 -1.91 13.83
N ASN A 1039 9.29 -1.94 13.15
CA ASN A 1039 9.19 -1.92 11.68
C ASN A 1039 10.01 -3.06 11.02
N LEU A 1040 9.96 -4.27 11.59
CA LEU A 1040 10.59 -5.46 11.01
C LEU A 1040 9.60 -6.26 10.15
N HIS A 1041 10.17 -7.02 9.21
CA HIS A 1041 9.47 -8.00 8.40
C HIS A 1041 10.14 -9.36 8.60
N ILE A 1042 9.47 -10.29 9.29
CA ILE A 1042 10.00 -11.62 9.61
C ILE A 1042 9.17 -12.69 8.88
N ILE A 1043 9.83 -13.57 8.11
CA ILE A 1043 9.15 -14.56 7.25
C ILE A 1043 9.82 -15.95 7.32
N ALA A 1044 9.05 -16.98 7.65
CA ALA A 1044 9.37 -18.37 7.33
C ALA A 1044 8.09 -19.13 6.92
N PRO A 1045 8.19 -20.28 6.23
CA PRO A 1045 7.02 -21.07 5.85
C PRO A 1045 6.19 -21.51 7.06
N GLU A 1046 4.86 -21.64 6.89
CA GLU A 1046 3.95 -22.15 7.93
C GLU A 1046 4.34 -23.54 8.45
N THR A 1047 4.97 -24.35 7.61
CA THR A 1047 5.44 -25.70 7.95
C THR A 1047 6.87 -25.76 8.52
N SER A 1048 7.52 -24.61 8.76
CA SER A 1048 8.90 -24.58 9.25
C SER A 1048 8.98 -24.64 10.80
N PRO A 1049 9.46 -25.75 11.38
CA PRO A 1049 9.36 -26.02 12.83
C PRO A 1049 10.22 -25.07 13.66
N ASN A 1050 9.68 -24.58 14.79
CA ASN A 1050 10.39 -23.76 15.78
C ASN A 1050 11.08 -22.53 15.18
N THR A 1051 10.45 -21.91 14.17
CA THR A 1051 10.96 -20.73 13.47
C THR A 1051 10.49 -19.41 14.10
N ASP A 1052 10.45 -19.37 15.44
CA ASP A 1052 9.90 -18.28 16.25
C ASP A 1052 10.36 -16.89 15.76
N GLY A 1053 9.46 -15.90 15.80
CA GLY A 1053 9.76 -14.55 15.33
C GLY A 1053 10.70 -13.79 16.24
N ILE A 1054 10.29 -13.60 17.50
CA ILE A 1054 11.08 -12.95 18.55
C ILE A 1054 10.86 -13.71 19.87
N ASP A 1055 11.90 -14.32 20.44
CA ASP A 1055 11.89 -14.87 21.80
C ASP A 1055 12.51 -13.87 22.79
N ILE A 1056 11.91 -13.72 23.97
CA ILE A 1056 12.25 -12.72 24.98
C ILE A 1056 12.44 -13.44 26.33
N SER A 1057 13.69 -13.58 26.77
CA SER A 1057 14.05 -14.27 28.02
C SER A 1057 14.85 -13.37 28.98
N GLY A 1058 14.60 -13.46 30.28
CA GLY A 1058 15.38 -12.72 31.30
C GLY A 1058 15.47 -11.21 31.11
N SER A 1059 14.58 -10.59 30.31
CA SER A 1059 14.80 -9.26 29.73
C SER A 1059 13.73 -8.25 30.16
N THR A 1060 14.15 -7.00 30.37
CA THR A 1060 13.32 -5.97 31.01
C THR A 1060 13.20 -4.69 30.19
N ASN A 1061 12.07 -3.98 30.32
CA ASN A 1061 11.77 -2.76 29.56
C ASN A 1061 11.89 -2.97 28.04
N VAL A 1062 11.17 -3.97 27.50
CA VAL A 1062 11.25 -4.39 26.09
C VAL A 1062 10.04 -3.89 25.30
N GLN A 1063 10.25 -3.35 24.10
CA GLN A 1063 9.21 -2.80 23.24
C GLN A 1063 9.30 -3.41 21.83
N VAL A 1064 8.20 -3.98 21.34
CA VAL A 1064 8.07 -4.53 19.98
C VAL A 1064 6.93 -3.78 19.27
N ARG A 1065 7.22 -3.11 18.15
CA ARG A 1065 6.29 -2.14 17.53
C ARG A 1065 6.17 -2.27 16.01
N ASN A 1066 4.95 -2.24 15.50
CA ASN A 1066 4.65 -2.04 14.06
C ASN A 1066 5.38 -3.03 13.11
N SER A 1067 5.57 -4.28 13.54
CA SER A 1067 6.24 -5.32 12.76
C SER A 1067 5.24 -6.32 12.18
N TYR A 1068 5.62 -6.98 11.09
CA TYR A 1068 4.92 -8.14 10.54
C TYR A 1068 5.78 -9.40 10.74
N ILE A 1069 5.17 -10.47 11.22
CA ILE A 1069 5.83 -11.73 11.53
C ILE A 1069 4.93 -12.89 11.06
N GLY A 1070 5.38 -13.66 10.07
CA GLY A 1070 4.72 -14.89 9.63
C GLY A 1070 5.71 -16.03 9.60
N THR A 1071 5.50 -17.06 10.42
CA THR A 1071 6.47 -18.16 10.66
C THR A 1071 5.72 -19.49 10.83
N GLY A 1072 6.43 -20.58 11.15
CA GLY A 1072 5.83 -21.87 11.51
C GLY A 1072 5.75 -22.14 13.02
N ASP A 1073 6.06 -21.15 13.87
CA ASP A 1073 5.97 -21.26 15.34
C ASP A 1073 5.59 -19.90 15.98
N ASP A 1074 5.89 -19.66 17.26
CA ASP A 1074 5.46 -18.45 17.98
C ASP A 1074 5.92 -17.14 17.30
N CYS A 1075 4.98 -16.22 17.08
CA CYS A 1075 5.21 -14.90 16.50
C CYS A 1075 6.06 -14.03 17.44
N VAL A 1076 5.69 -14.01 18.73
CA VAL A 1076 6.53 -13.51 19.82
C VAL A 1076 6.36 -14.45 21.01
N ALA A 1077 7.47 -14.95 21.55
CA ALA A 1077 7.54 -15.75 22.76
C ALA A 1077 8.10 -14.91 23.93
N ILE A 1078 7.53 -15.07 25.12
CA ILE A 1078 7.99 -14.41 26.35
C ILE A 1078 8.28 -15.48 27.40
N SER A 1079 9.56 -15.71 27.63
CA SER A 1079 10.14 -16.68 28.55
C SER A 1079 10.49 -16.04 29.91
N GLY A 1080 10.77 -16.88 30.92
CA GLY A 1080 10.97 -16.46 32.30
C GLY A 1080 12.09 -15.46 32.56
N GLY A 1081 11.98 -14.75 33.68
CA GLY A 1081 12.82 -13.63 34.11
C GLY A 1081 12.55 -12.31 33.38
N SER A 1082 11.44 -12.18 32.66
CA SER A 1082 11.15 -11.03 31.79
C SER A 1082 10.06 -10.12 32.37
N SER A 1083 10.22 -8.79 32.26
CA SER A 1083 9.19 -7.85 32.73
C SER A 1083 9.15 -6.48 32.04
N ASN A 1084 8.01 -5.79 32.13
CA ASN A 1084 7.70 -4.56 31.37
C ASN A 1084 7.94 -4.78 29.86
N VAL A 1085 7.12 -5.65 29.26
CA VAL A 1085 7.19 -6.01 27.84
C VAL A 1085 5.96 -5.48 27.11
N ASN A 1086 6.17 -4.56 26.17
CA ASN A 1086 5.12 -3.88 25.41
C ASN A 1086 5.15 -4.29 23.93
N ILE A 1087 4.15 -5.03 23.48
CA ILE A 1087 3.96 -5.42 22.08
C ILE A 1087 2.79 -4.60 21.52
N THR A 1088 3.05 -3.61 20.67
CA THR A 1088 2.01 -2.75 20.08
C THR A 1088 1.99 -2.82 18.56
N GLY A 1089 0.81 -3.05 17.96
CA GLY A 1089 0.60 -2.89 16.51
C GLY A 1089 1.30 -3.97 15.65
N VAL A 1090 1.57 -5.14 16.21
CA VAL A 1090 2.20 -6.26 15.48
C VAL A 1090 1.13 -7.05 14.70
N THR A 1091 1.48 -7.48 13.49
CA THR A 1091 0.69 -8.44 12.71
C THR A 1091 1.37 -9.81 12.71
N CYS A 1092 0.71 -10.82 13.26
CA CYS A 1092 1.16 -12.21 13.24
C CYS A 1092 0.36 -13.04 12.22
N GLY A 1093 1.02 -13.92 11.47
CA GLY A 1093 0.34 -14.88 10.60
C GLY A 1093 1.13 -15.26 9.35
N PRO A 1094 1.32 -16.56 9.03
CA PRO A 1094 0.97 -17.75 9.82
C PRO A 1094 1.82 -17.90 11.09
N GLY A 1095 1.65 -19.01 11.82
CA GLY A 1095 2.45 -19.37 13.01
C GLY A 1095 1.62 -19.67 14.26
N HIS A 1096 2.22 -19.68 15.44
CA HIS A 1096 1.55 -19.96 16.72
C HIS A 1096 1.10 -18.70 17.49
N GLY A 1097 1.17 -17.51 16.89
CA GLY A 1097 0.67 -16.28 17.54
C GLY A 1097 1.55 -15.84 18.71
N ILE A 1098 0.99 -15.15 19.71
CA ILE A 1098 1.75 -14.54 20.81
C ILE A 1098 1.65 -15.40 22.06
N SER A 1099 2.79 -15.88 22.55
CA SER A 1099 2.88 -16.84 23.64
C SER A 1099 3.73 -16.35 24.82
N ILE A 1100 3.28 -16.67 26.02
CA ILE A 1100 4.06 -16.56 27.26
C ILE A 1100 4.40 -17.99 27.72
N GLY A 1101 5.68 -18.28 27.92
CA GLY A 1101 6.19 -19.59 28.32
C GLY A 1101 6.67 -20.50 27.16
N ALA A 1102 6.98 -21.77 27.42
CA ALA A 1102 6.55 -22.54 28.60
C ALA A 1102 7.34 -22.19 29.88
N LEU A 1103 6.62 -21.79 30.93
CA LEU A 1103 7.20 -21.42 32.24
C LEU A 1103 7.27 -22.62 33.20
N GLY A 1104 8.25 -22.64 34.09
CA GLY A 1104 8.33 -23.58 35.22
C GLY A 1104 8.90 -24.96 34.87
N HIS A 1105 9.64 -25.10 33.77
CA HIS A 1105 10.24 -26.38 33.37
C HIS A 1105 11.40 -26.77 34.31
N GLY A 1106 11.05 -27.41 35.43
CA GLY A 1106 12.01 -27.95 36.40
C GLY A 1106 12.53 -26.95 37.43
N GLY A 1107 11.82 -25.85 37.70
CA GLY A 1107 12.24 -24.87 38.70
C GLY A 1107 11.36 -23.63 38.80
N TYR A 1108 11.96 -22.56 39.33
CA TYR A 1108 11.32 -21.27 39.61
C TYR A 1108 11.38 -20.32 38.40
N ASP A 1109 10.24 -19.77 37.99
CA ASP A 1109 10.12 -18.82 36.87
C ASP A 1109 9.25 -17.61 37.22
N THR A 1110 9.56 -16.46 36.61
CA THR A 1110 8.79 -15.21 36.80
C THR A 1110 8.56 -14.45 35.49
N VAL A 1111 7.35 -13.93 35.29
CA VAL A 1111 7.02 -12.97 34.21
C VAL A 1111 6.07 -11.91 34.76
N GLU A 1112 6.33 -10.62 34.55
CA GLU A 1112 5.35 -9.60 34.96
C GLU A 1112 5.29 -8.33 34.13
N ASP A 1113 4.14 -7.63 34.19
CA ASP A 1113 3.91 -6.36 33.49
C ASP A 1113 4.07 -6.49 31.96
N ILE A 1114 3.12 -7.22 31.35
CA ILE A 1114 3.12 -7.56 29.93
C ILE A 1114 1.91 -6.92 29.27
N LEU A 1115 2.13 -6.04 28.28
CA LEU A 1115 1.07 -5.36 27.54
C LEU A 1115 1.16 -5.68 26.05
N VAL A 1116 0.20 -6.45 25.55
CA VAL A 1116 0.04 -6.76 24.13
C VAL A 1116 -1.19 -6.03 23.61
N ARG A 1117 -1.05 -5.11 22.65
CA ARG A 1117 -2.17 -4.27 22.22
C ARG A 1117 -2.22 -3.87 20.74
N ASN A 1118 -3.44 -3.67 20.23
CA ASN A 1118 -3.70 -3.30 18.83
C ASN A 1118 -3.10 -4.30 17.80
N CYS A 1119 -2.88 -5.55 18.20
CA CYS A 1119 -2.26 -6.57 17.35
C CYS A 1119 -3.31 -7.32 16.53
N THR A 1120 -2.95 -7.75 15.31
CA THR A 1120 -3.79 -8.61 14.47
C THR A 1120 -3.13 -9.97 14.29
N LEU A 1121 -3.86 -11.04 14.54
CA LEU A 1121 -3.40 -12.41 14.34
C LEU A 1121 -4.30 -13.09 13.30
N LYS A 1122 -3.70 -13.61 12.23
CA LYS A 1122 -4.41 -14.10 11.04
C LYS A 1122 -3.87 -15.47 10.63
N GLY A 1123 -4.73 -16.48 10.57
CA GLY A 1123 -4.30 -17.83 10.17
C GLY A 1123 -3.24 -18.42 11.09
N THR A 1124 -3.25 -18.08 12.38
CA THR A 1124 -2.33 -18.66 13.36
C THR A 1124 -2.97 -19.85 14.07
N MET A 1125 -2.19 -20.88 14.42
CA MET A 1125 -2.68 -22.06 15.14
C MET A 1125 -3.14 -21.71 16.56
N THR A 1126 -2.48 -20.74 17.20
CA THR A 1126 -2.89 -20.17 18.49
C THR A 1126 -2.94 -18.64 18.40
N GLY A 1127 -3.80 -18.02 19.20
CA GLY A 1127 -3.95 -16.56 19.23
C GLY A 1127 -3.05 -15.94 20.28
N VAL A 1128 -3.59 -15.70 21.47
CA VAL A 1128 -2.83 -15.31 22.67
C VAL A 1128 -2.80 -16.46 23.67
N ARG A 1129 -1.61 -16.87 24.08
CA ARG A 1129 -1.38 -18.12 24.81
C ARG A 1129 -0.49 -17.91 26.04
N ILE A 1130 -0.81 -18.58 27.14
CA ILE A 1130 0.08 -18.77 28.30
C ILE A 1130 0.26 -20.27 28.49
N LYS A 1131 1.51 -20.73 28.57
CA LYS A 1131 1.90 -22.14 28.76
C LYS A 1131 2.79 -22.28 30.00
N SER A 1132 2.50 -23.22 30.90
CA SER A 1132 3.38 -23.57 32.03
C SER A 1132 3.34 -25.06 32.35
N TRP A 1133 4.40 -25.58 32.96
CA TRP A 1133 4.52 -26.98 33.37
C TRP A 1133 3.96 -27.23 34.77
N GLN A 1134 3.42 -28.44 34.99
CA GLN A 1134 3.15 -28.95 36.35
C GLN A 1134 4.46 -29.24 37.09
N GLY A 1135 4.53 -28.82 38.36
CA GLY A 1135 5.71 -28.91 39.21
C GLY A 1135 6.62 -27.69 39.21
N GLY A 1136 6.29 -26.62 38.47
CA GLY A 1136 7.03 -25.35 38.47
C GLY A 1136 6.65 -24.44 39.65
N GLU A 1137 7.51 -23.46 39.95
CA GLU A 1137 7.31 -22.50 41.05
C GLU A 1137 7.49 -21.05 40.58
N GLY A 1138 6.96 -20.08 41.33
CA GLY A 1138 7.00 -18.66 40.97
C GLY A 1138 5.67 -18.14 40.42
N TYR A 1139 5.69 -17.16 39.52
CA TYR A 1139 4.47 -16.44 39.10
C TYR A 1139 4.51 -15.86 37.68
N ALA A 1140 3.34 -15.74 37.06
CA ALA A 1140 3.15 -14.82 35.94
C ALA A 1140 1.98 -13.86 36.25
N ARG A 1141 2.21 -12.54 36.18
CA ARG A 1141 1.22 -11.55 36.64
C ARG A 1141 1.20 -10.22 35.88
N LYS A 1142 0.09 -9.47 36.01
CA LYS A 1142 -0.13 -8.17 35.34
C LYS A 1142 0.04 -8.29 33.82
N ILE A 1143 -0.73 -9.18 33.22
CA ILE A 1143 -0.66 -9.50 31.78
C ILE A 1143 -1.94 -8.97 31.13
N SER A 1144 -1.83 -8.12 30.11
CA SER A 1144 -2.97 -7.50 29.44
C SER A 1144 -2.90 -7.64 27.93
N PHE A 1145 -3.94 -8.25 27.36
CA PHE A 1145 -4.16 -8.42 25.93
C PHE A 1145 -5.31 -7.52 25.48
N GLU A 1146 -5.00 -6.39 24.85
CA GLU A 1146 -5.98 -5.33 24.54
C GLU A 1146 -6.20 -5.14 23.03
N LYS A 1147 -7.45 -4.92 22.59
CA LYS A 1147 -7.78 -4.53 21.21
C LYS A 1147 -7.17 -5.49 20.17
N ILE A 1148 -7.18 -6.79 20.50
CA ILE A 1148 -6.60 -7.86 19.69
C ILE A 1148 -7.61 -8.29 18.63
N LYS A 1149 -7.16 -8.42 17.38
CA LYS A 1149 -8.00 -8.82 16.24
C LYS A 1149 -7.64 -10.23 15.75
N PHE A 1150 -8.58 -11.17 15.83
CA PHE A 1150 -8.42 -12.52 15.28
C PHE A 1150 -9.06 -12.67 13.90
N VAL A 1151 -8.36 -13.29 12.96
CA VAL A 1151 -8.86 -13.55 11.61
C VAL A 1151 -8.56 -15.00 11.22
N ALA A 1152 -9.54 -15.88 11.45
CA ALA A 1152 -9.40 -17.33 11.25
C ALA A 1152 -8.17 -17.90 12.01
N VAL A 1153 -8.14 -17.66 13.32
CA VAL A 1153 -7.14 -18.25 14.25
C VAL A 1153 -7.66 -19.60 14.74
N ASN A 1154 -6.83 -20.62 14.88
CA ASN A 1154 -7.32 -21.95 15.22
C ASN A 1154 -7.78 -22.05 16.68
N ASN A 1155 -6.93 -21.77 17.66
CA ASN A 1155 -7.29 -21.75 19.08
C ASN A 1155 -6.96 -20.36 19.69
N PRO A 1156 -7.93 -19.42 19.77
CA PRO A 1156 -7.69 -17.99 19.97
C PRO A 1156 -7.18 -17.54 21.34
N ILE A 1157 -7.74 -18.03 22.45
CA ILE A 1157 -7.30 -17.67 23.82
C ILE A 1157 -7.02 -18.94 24.61
N ILE A 1158 -5.78 -19.09 25.08
CA ILE A 1158 -5.33 -20.26 25.86
C ILE A 1158 -4.61 -19.82 27.14
N ILE A 1159 -4.99 -20.43 28.26
CA ILE A 1159 -4.09 -20.72 29.38
C ILE A 1159 -4.00 -22.25 29.49
N ASP A 1160 -2.77 -22.77 29.46
CA ASP A 1160 -2.46 -24.20 29.60
C ASP A 1160 -1.38 -24.38 30.66
N GLN A 1161 -1.78 -24.80 31.87
CA GLN A 1161 -0.85 -25.16 32.94
C GLN A 1161 -0.47 -26.65 32.94
N TYR A 1162 -1.01 -27.45 32.02
CA TYR A 1162 -0.72 -28.87 31.86
C TYR A 1162 0.22 -29.12 30.68
N TYR A 1163 0.96 -28.08 30.25
CA TYR A 1163 1.75 -28.08 29.02
C TYR A 1163 2.80 -29.20 29.02
N CYS A 1164 2.56 -30.21 28.18
CA CYS A 1164 3.36 -31.43 28.09
C CYS A 1164 3.56 -31.82 26.61
N PRO A 1165 4.57 -31.25 25.92
CA PRO A 1165 4.73 -31.40 24.46
C PRO A 1165 5.08 -32.83 24.01
N SER A 1166 5.67 -33.65 24.88
CA SER A 1166 6.03 -35.06 24.58
C SER A 1166 4.97 -36.08 24.96
N ARG A 1167 4.00 -35.73 25.82
CA ARG A 1167 3.02 -36.64 26.46
C ARG A 1167 3.60 -37.84 27.22
N VAL A 1168 4.90 -37.86 27.51
CA VAL A 1168 5.59 -38.92 28.27
C VAL A 1168 5.96 -38.41 29.66
N ASN A 1169 5.66 -39.19 30.70
CA ASN A 1169 6.01 -38.97 32.12
C ASN A 1169 5.47 -37.67 32.77
N CYS A 1170 4.53 -36.97 32.15
CA CYS A 1170 3.86 -35.81 32.75
C CYS A 1170 2.78 -36.23 33.76
N GLN A 1171 3.20 -36.42 35.02
CA GLN A 1171 2.27 -36.56 36.14
C GLN A 1171 1.75 -35.19 36.60
N ASN A 1172 0.49 -35.16 37.06
CA ASN A 1172 -0.11 -34.02 37.76
C ASN A 1172 0.63 -33.78 39.09
N LYS A 1173 0.77 -32.52 39.53
CA LYS A 1173 1.62 -32.16 40.69
C LYS A 1173 0.98 -31.11 41.60
N THR A 1174 1.48 -31.06 42.83
CA THR A 1174 1.02 -30.17 43.90
C THR A 1174 1.58 -28.74 43.83
N SER A 1175 2.37 -28.41 42.80
CA SER A 1175 2.87 -27.06 42.53
C SER A 1175 2.73 -26.71 41.04
N ALA A 1176 2.51 -25.43 40.75
CA ALA A 1176 2.57 -24.83 39.42
C ALA A 1176 2.86 -23.32 39.53
N ILE A 1177 3.19 -22.68 38.40
CA ILE A 1177 3.35 -21.23 38.29
C ILE A 1177 2.06 -20.53 38.72
N LYS A 1178 2.13 -19.59 39.68
CA LYS A 1178 0.95 -18.81 40.09
C LYS A 1178 0.57 -17.79 39.02
N LEU A 1179 -0.57 -18.00 38.38
CA LEU A 1179 -1.14 -17.09 37.38
C LEU A 1179 -2.12 -16.11 38.05
N SER A 1180 -1.90 -14.81 37.86
CA SER A 1180 -2.68 -13.75 38.54
C SER A 1180 -2.77 -12.45 37.72
N ASP A 1181 -3.81 -11.63 37.92
CA ASP A 1181 -3.95 -10.31 37.28
C ASP A 1181 -3.82 -10.35 35.75
N ILE A 1182 -4.62 -11.20 35.08
CA ILE A 1182 -4.57 -11.42 33.63
C ILE A 1182 -5.83 -10.83 32.99
N SER A 1183 -5.69 -9.90 32.05
CA SER A 1183 -6.83 -9.27 31.37
C SER A 1183 -6.84 -9.47 29.85
N TYR A 1184 -8.03 -9.71 29.32
CA TYR A 1184 -8.34 -9.86 27.90
C TYR A 1184 -9.43 -8.85 27.56
N ARG A 1185 -9.08 -7.75 26.88
CA ARG A 1185 -9.95 -6.57 26.72
C ARG A 1185 -10.19 -6.18 25.26
N GLY A 1186 -11.45 -6.05 24.84
CA GLY A 1186 -11.79 -5.58 23.49
C GLY A 1186 -11.27 -6.50 22.38
N ILE A 1187 -11.29 -7.81 22.61
CA ILE A 1187 -10.78 -8.82 21.66
C ILE A 1187 -11.88 -9.22 20.70
N LEU A 1188 -11.64 -9.07 19.40
CA LEU A 1188 -12.65 -9.21 18.34
C LEU A 1188 -12.14 -10.13 17.23
N GLY A 1189 -12.91 -11.15 16.82
CA GLY A 1189 -12.53 -11.90 15.62
C GLY A 1189 -13.22 -13.22 15.37
N THR A 1190 -12.57 -14.05 14.55
CA THR A 1190 -13.10 -15.36 14.13
C THR A 1190 -12.11 -16.50 14.32
N SER A 1191 -12.64 -17.66 14.70
CA SER A 1191 -11.91 -18.89 15.05
C SER A 1191 -12.15 -20.02 14.04
N THR A 1192 -11.16 -20.87 13.76
CA THR A 1192 -11.36 -22.08 12.93
C THR A 1192 -11.66 -23.34 13.74
N THR A 1193 -11.37 -23.40 15.04
CA THR A 1193 -12.01 -24.36 15.95
C THR A 1193 -13.20 -23.75 16.68
N ASP A 1194 -14.00 -24.61 17.31
CA ASP A 1194 -15.16 -24.22 18.10
C ASP A 1194 -14.79 -23.87 19.55
N GLU A 1195 -13.61 -24.28 20.05
CA GLU A 1195 -13.13 -23.96 21.38
C GLU A 1195 -12.34 -22.64 21.36
N VAL A 1196 -13.05 -21.53 21.61
CA VAL A 1196 -12.46 -20.20 21.37
C VAL A 1196 -11.70 -19.61 22.55
N ILE A 1197 -12.00 -20.12 23.76
CA ILE A 1197 -11.35 -19.75 25.03
C ILE A 1197 -11.16 -21.06 25.81
N ASN A 1198 -9.92 -21.40 26.15
CA ASN A 1198 -9.60 -22.50 27.06
C ASN A 1198 -8.70 -21.99 28.19
N LEU A 1199 -9.15 -22.11 29.44
CA LEU A 1199 -8.47 -21.64 30.65
C LEU A 1199 -8.17 -22.84 31.58
N SER A 1200 -7.21 -23.68 31.20
CA SER A 1200 -6.84 -24.89 31.94
C SER A 1200 -5.76 -24.61 32.97
N CYS A 1201 -6.18 -24.26 34.19
CA CYS A 1201 -5.31 -23.98 35.34
C CYS A 1201 -5.14 -25.22 36.24
N SER A 1202 -4.04 -25.29 36.98
CA SER A 1202 -3.72 -26.45 37.83
C SER A 1202 -4.75 -26.64 38.94
N GLU A 1203 -5.13 -27.89 39.21
CA GLU A 1203 -5.96 -28.27 40.37
C GLU A 1203 -5.36 -27.81 41.71
N SER A 1204 -4.03 -27.83 41.85
CA SER A 1204 -3.34 -27.44 43.10
C SER A 1204 -3.08 -25.94 43.20
N VAL A 1205 -2.90 -25.24 42.07
CA VAL A 1205 -2.61 -23.80 42.01
C VAL A 1205 -3.44 -23.15 40.89
N GLY A 1206 -4.67 -22.74 41.21
CA GLY A 1206 -5.58 -22.12 40.25
C GLY A 1206 -5.17 -20.72 39.79
N CYS A 1207 -5.65 -20.30 38.62
CA CYS A 1207 -5.44 -18.94 38.10
C CYS A 1207 -6.40 -17.95 38.77
N THR A 1208 -5.92 -16.75 39.13
CA THR A 1208 -6.71 -15.78 39.91
C THR A 1208 -6.82 -14.41 39.24
N ASN A 1209 -7.90 -13.67 39.52
CA ASN A 1209 -8.18 -12.34 38.96
C ASN A 1209 -8.04 -12.28 37.41
N ILE A 1210 -8.61 -13.27 36.72
CA ILE A 1210 -8.76 -13.21 35.26
C ILE A 1210 -9.91 -12.26 34.92
N VAL A 1211 -9.68 -11.31 34.00
CA VAL A 1211 -10.70 -10.37 33.54
C VAL A 1211 -10.89 -10.52 32.04
N LEU A 1212 -12.04 -11.08 31.60
CA LEU A 1212 -12.44 -11.06 30.19
C LEU A 1212 -13.50 -9.98 29.99
N ASP A 1213 -13.18 -8.95 29.22
CA ASP A 1213 -14.06 -7.79 29.05
C ASP A 1213 -14.16 -7.39 27.57
N HIS A 1214 -15.38 -7.35 27.03
CA HIS A 1214 -15.61 -7.10 25.60
C HIS A 1214 -14.85 -8.08 24.69
N VAL A 1215 -15.02 -9.39 24.93
CA VAL A 1215 -14.37 -10.47 24.16
C VAL A 1215 -15.39 -11.17 23.28
N TYR A 1216 -15.29 -10.99 21.96
CA TYR A 1216 -16.26 -11.47 20.98
C TYR A 1216 -15.56 -12.28 19.88
N ILE A 1217 -15.76 -13.61 19.91
CA ILE A 1217 -15.12 -14.56 18.99
C ILE A 1217 -16.17 -15.54 18.46
N THR A 1218 -16.24 -15.70 17.14
CA THR A 1218 -17.18 -16.61 16.46
C THR A 1218 -16.46 -17.66 15.61
N SER A 1219 -17.02 -18.86 15.48
CA SER A 1219 -16.51 -19.87 14.54
C SER A 1219 -16.64 -19.38 13.09
N THR A 1220 -15.67 -19.68 12.22
CA THR A 1220 -15.74 -19.50 10.76
C THR A 1220 -16.45 -20.67 10.07
N ILE A 1221 -17.04 -21.61 10.82
CA ILE A 1221 -17.80 -22.73 10.30
C ILE A 1221 -19.29 -22.43 10.48
N PRO A 1222 -20.05 -22.13 9.40
CA PRO A 1222 -21.44 -21.72 9.52
C PRO A 1222 -22.31 -22.73 10.28
N GLY A 1223 -23.09 -22.24 11.24
CA GLY A 1223 -23.97 -23.06 12.08
C GLY A 1223 -23.30 -23.70 13.31
N LYS A 1224 -21.97 -23.80 13.35
CA LYS A 1224 -21.26 -24.21 14.56
C LYS A 1224 -21.23 -23.09 15.61
N LYS A 1225 -21.25 -23.48 16.89
CA LYS A 1225 -21.24 -22.55 18.03
C LYS A 1225 -19.86 -22.57 18.68
N ALA A 1226 -19.25 -21.39 18.78
CA ALA A 1226 -18.09 -21.17 19.64
C ALA A 1226 -18.45 -21.44 21.11
N TYR A 1227 -17.57 -22.09 21.86
CA TYR A 1227 -17.72 -22.40 23.28
C TYR A 1227 -16.44 -22.10 24.09
N THR A 1228 -16.53 -22.20 25.42
CA THR A 1228 -15.44 -21.91 26.36
C THR A 1228 -15.20 -23.09 27.30
N ASN A 1229 -13.93 -23.39 27.61
CA ASN A 1229 -13.53 -24.33 28.65
C ASN A 1229 -12.74 -23.63 29.77
N CYS A 1230 -12.91 -24.05 31.02
CA CYS A 1230 -12.19 -23.51 32.17
C CYS A 1230 -11.97 -24.61 33.22
N ILE A 1231 -10.78 -24.66 33.83
CA ILE A 1231 -10.43 -25.55 34.95
C ILE A 1231 -9.70 -24.69 35.99
N ASN A 1232 -10.17 -24.72 37.25
CA ASN A 1232 -9.63 -23.99 38.40
C ASN A 1232 -9.23 -22.52 38.13
N ALA A 1233 -10.08 -21.79 37.40
CA ALA A 1233 -9.84 -20.42 36.94
C ALA A 1233 -10.85 -19.44 37.56
N TYR A 1234 -10.35 -18.42 38.26
CA TYR A 1234 -11.14 -17.45 39.04
C TYR A 1234 -11.01 -16.03 38.50
N GLY A 1235 -12.10 -15.26 38.52
CA GLY A 1235 -12.16 -13.88 38.09
C GLY A 1235 -13.54 -13.45 37.61
N ARG A 1236 -13.61 -12.59 36.59
CA ARG A 1236 -14.89 -12.10 36.03
C ARG A 1236 -14.90 -12.03 34.51
N SER A 1237 -16.08 -12.25 33.93
CA SER A 1237 -16.34 -11.98 32.52
C SER A 1237 -17.47 -10.97 32.34
N THR A 1238 -17.25 -9.97 31.49
CA THR A 1238 -18.20 -8.91 31.14
C THR A 1238 -18.25 -8.76 29.62
N HIS A 1239 -19.46 -8.64 29.05
CA HIS A 1239 -19.65 -8.43 27.62
C HIS A 1239 -18.92 -9.47 26.72
N THR A 1240 -19.06 -10.76 27.05
CA THR A 1240 -18.38 -11.86 26.34
C THR A 1240 -19.32 -12.68 25.45
N LYS A 1241 -18.84 -13.03 24.24
CA LYS A 1241 -19.52 -13.94 23.30
C LYS A 1241 -18.48 -14.88 22.67
N PRO A 1242 -18.53 -16.21 22.93
CA PRO A 1242 -19.46 -16.91 23.83
C PRO A 1242 -19.31 -16.47 25.30
N THR A 1243 -20.35 -16.75 26.09
CA THR A 1243 -20.40 -16.43 27.52
C THR A 1243 -19.52 -17.39 28.33
N VAL A 1244 -18.56 -16.85 29.08
CA VAL A 1244 -17.56 -17.64 29.83
C VAL A 1244 -18.15 -18.18 31.15
N LYS A 1245 -19.17 -19.04 31.08
CA LYS A 1245 -19.91 -19.57 32.24
C LYS A 1245 -19.07 -20.46 33.18
N CYS A 1246 -17.90 -20.92 32.74
CA CYS A 1246 -17.02 -21.79 33.50
C CYS A 1246 -15.99 -21.05 34.36
N LEU A 1247 -15.91 -19.72 34.27
CA LEU A 1247 -15.03 -18.91 35.12
C LEU A 1247 -15.65 -18.76 36.51
N LEU A 1248 -14.92 -19.14 37.54
CA LEU A 1248 -15.33 -19.03 38.94
C LEU A 1248 -15.18 -17.57 39.42
N ALA A 1249 -15.94 -17.18 40.45
CA ALA A 1249 -15.90 -15.85 41.04
C ALA A 1249 -14.73 -15.68 42.02
#